data_AF-A0A1Q3L2T7-F1
#
_entry.id   AF-A0A1Q3L2T7-F1
#
_cell.length_a   1.000
_cell.length_b   1.000
_cell.length_c   1.000
_cell.angle_alpha   90.00
_cell.angle_beta   90.00
_cell.angle_gamma   90.00
#
_symmetry.space_group_name_H-M   'P 1'
#
loop_
_entity.id
_entity.type
_entity.pdbx_description
1 polymer ?
#
loop_
_entity_poly.entity_id
_entity_poly.type
_entity_poly.pdbx_seq_one_letter_code
_entity_poly.pdbx_strand_id
1 'polypeptide(L)'
;MADVKLPRLDENDKLPEKYMPQSVADVATALDNAKTIDDALMSGIIADGTSATAAQLSATISEGVDAAIEASLGVIVVDGPWDSKRVRPTTTIGSSTVWMPGIDDSDIGKKVIIYGAGEVGSSNALVTTMLSRSGSNALVAHPATRAVAEGWGVVGTDMTAQWNAAFDAARAAGGAIVHARPGKVCLVEGTLYLRLNGNQCIQVEGGLATIVAGPESNGPLIDMRSNGGRTRRNAIRNLNIQGHPFWNSEAQVDRLALDAQIIQDWDFQNVMISGFKLGAIHAGDMWDCVLQNVQIQTCGYADGDSDFAYAYRLYGLTDNSNANHHFALRMEHTPLALSIEGNSRDNHFVGSKFELGNIPNLSTKSPIVLGGLENAIVGTQITKNTLDAVPVISAPEIDYSSSPELRASRKRHNQIIGVQCVTPLSLQSSGRGTAWFKGSNTTIVSSKFEFCGAIPAFDLAEDVTIRDVQISHAVGTSATFRLSGSRCTVEGTSVFYPSGANTGALLEVAATLGSRNRVVGVHTTGTPGSVLTTSLNSLGDNIFRPFGESSIASATDVTAANVQVDVFGRSFISLPSAGSGGGSIADFTRGCNGQTLFMRNGTAAAVTIKHSTKIRLKSGADVAVPGGGGTIAFVRMDGIWYET
;
A
#
# COMPACT_ATOMS: atom_id res chain seq x y z
N MET A 1 -9.41 -0.64 -34.70
CA MET A 1 -9.02 0.18 -33.54
C MET A 1 -7.54 0.45 -33.68
N ALA A 2 -7.14 1.73 -33.67
CA ALA A 2 -5.80 2.16 -34.00
C ALA A 2 -4.81 1.87 -32.87
N ASP A 3 -3.64 1.34 -33.23
CA ASP A 3 -2.48 1.15 -32.36
C ASP A 3 -1.96 2.50 -31.85
N VAL A 4 -2.08 2.73 -30.54
CA VAL A 4 -1.38 3.81 -29.85
C VAL A 4 -0.08 3.25 -29.30
N LYS A 5 1.05 3.56 -29.97
CA LYS A 5 2.39 3.33 -29.44
C LYS A 5 2.69 4.37 -28.36
N LEU A 6 2.93 3.92 -27.13
CA LEU A 6 3.49 4.76 -26.07
C LEU A 6 4.97 5.06 -26.37
N PRO A 7 5.47 6.28 -26.09
CA PRO A 7 6.87 6.62 -26.32
C PRO A 7 7.79 5.92 -25.31
N ARG A 8 8.91 5.40 -25.81
CA ARG A 8 10.05 4.99 -24.98
C ARG A 8 10.75 6.24 -24.44
N LEU A 9 11.02 6.25 -23.13
CA LEU A 9 11.93 7.20 -22.48
C LEU A 9 13.35 6.95 -22.97
N ASP A 10 14.06 8.01 -23.39
CA ASP A 10 15.49 7.96 -23.68
C ASP A 10 16.31 8.23 -22.41
N GLU A 11 17.56 7.77 -22.42
CA GLU A 11 18.49 7.69 -21.30
C GLU A 11 19.11 9.04 -20.84
N ASN A 12 18.51 10.18 -21.17
CA ASN A 12 18.94 11.48 -20.66
C ASN A 12 17.81 12.21 -19.92
N ASP A 13 17.84 12.12 -18.59
CA ASP A 13 16.96 12.81 -17.63
C ASP A 13 16.82 14.32 -17.86
N LYS A 14 15.89 14.73 -18.73
CA LYS A 14 15.33 16.10 -18.75
C LYS A 14 13.84 16.10 -19.06
N LEU A 15 13.06 16.68 -18.14
CA LEU A 15 11.65 17.02 -18.33
C LEU A 15 11.48 18.09 -19.43
N PRO A 16 10.35 18.13 -20.16
CA PRO A 16 10.10 19.14 -21.18
C PRO A 16 10.02 20.56 -20.60
N GLU A 17 10.79 21.50 -21.16
CA GLU A 17 10.90 22.94 -20.82
C GLU A 17 9.58 23.77 -20.93
N LYS A 18 8.42 23.16 -21.14
CA LYS A 18 7.17 23.88 -21.44
C LYS A 18 6.45 24.44 -20.20
N TYR A 19 7.00 24.30 -18.99
CA TYR A 19 6.33 24.69 -17.74
C TYR A 19 7.17 25.56 -16.78
N MET A 20 8.21 26.24 -17.25
CA MET A 20 8.88 27.28 -16.45
C MET A 20 8.55 28.69 -16.99
N PRO A 21 8.22 29.67 -16.12
CA PRO A 21 8.05 31.06 -16.53
C PRO A 21 9.36 31.62 -17.12
N GLN A 22 9.24 32.29 -18.27
CA GLN A 22 10.35 32.45 -19.22
C GLN A 22 11.35 33.56 -18.89
N SER A 23 11.12 34.44 -17.91
CA SER A 23 12.21 35.26 -17.36
C SER A 23 11.81 35.97 -16.06
N VAL A 24 12.82 36.38 -15.28
CA VAL A 24 12.68 37.30 -14.13
C VAL A 24 11.98 38.62 -14.51
N ALA A 25 11.99 39.00 -15.79
CA ALA A 25 11.31 40.20 -16.29
C ALA A 25 9.78 40.07 -16.30
N ASP A 26 9.24 38.84 -16.46
CA ASP A 26 7.79 38.61 -16.43
C ASP A 26 7.23 38.74 -15.01
N VAL A 27 8.01 38.30 -14.01
CA VAL A 27 7.68 38.46 -12.58
C VAL A 27 7.77 39.93 -12.17
N ALA A 28 8.78 40.67 -12.65
CA ALA A 28 8.92 42.10 -12.40
C ALA A 28 7.76 42.91 -13.00
N THR A 29 7.31 42.56 -14.21
CA THR A 29 6.17 43.21 -14.88
C THR A 29 4.85 42.93 -14.13
N ALA A 30 4.66 41.70 -13.63
CA ALA A 30 3.49 41.37 -12.81
C ALA A 30 3.48 42.14 -11.47
N LEU A 31 4.65 42.37 -10.87
CA LEU A 31 4.78 43.13 -9.63
C LEU A 31 4.51 44.64 -9.83
N ASP A 32 5.00 45.22 -10.93
CA ASP A 32 4.74 46.64 -11.28
C ASP A 32 3.26 46.88 -11.61
N ASN A 33 2.60 45.92 -12.27
CA ASN A 33 1.16 45.99 -12.52
C ASN A 33 0.34 45.89 -11.21
N ALA A 34 0.74 45.02 -10.28
CA ALA A 34 0.08 44.93 -8.97
C ALA A 34 0.25 46.23 -8.15
N LYS A 35 1.43 46.85 -8.21
CA LYS A 35 1.72 48.13 -7.54
C LYS A 35 0.95 49.29 -8.16
N THR A 36 0.78 49.31 -9.49
CA THR A 36 -0.02 50.34 -10.18
C THR A 36 -1.50 50.26 -9.80
N ILE A 37 -2.02 49.04 -9.56
CA ILE A 37 -3.39 48.82 -9.07
C ILE A 37 -3.54 49.31 -7.62
N ASP A 38 -2.55 49.04 -6.77
CA ASP A 38 -2.52 49.49 -5.37
C ASP A 38 -2.44 51.03 -5.27
N ASP A 39 -1.59 51.66 -6.08
CA ASP A 39 -1.46 53.13 -6.15
C ASP A 39 -2.73 53.80 -6.73
N ALA A 40 -3.41 53.16 -7.69
CA ALA A 40 -4.69 53.64 -8.22
C ALA A 40 -5.82 53.56 -7.17
N LEU A 41 -5.87 52.47 -6.38
CA LEU A 41 -6.79 52.31 -5.27
C LEU A 41 -6.53 53.35 -4.16
N MET A 42 -5.27 53.61 -3.83
CA MET A 42 -4.90 54.60 -2.81
C MET A 42 -5.11 56.05 -3.25
N SER A 43 -4.95 56.36 -4.54
CA SER A 43 -5.20 57.72 -5.07
C SER A 43 -6.69 58.06 -5.20
N GLY A 44 -7.55 57.07 -5.47
CA GLY A 44 -9.02 57.24 -5.49
C GLY A 44 -9.61 57.54 -4.11
N ILE A 45 -8.93 57.13 -3.04
CA ILE A 45 -9.37 57.30 -1.64
C ILE A 45 -9.07 58.70 -1.09
N ILE A 46 -8.12 59.45 -1.65
CA ILE A 46 -7.76 60.81 -1.19
C ILE A 46 -8.77 61.87 -1.70
N ALA A 47 -9.60 61.56 -2.69
CA ALA A 47 -10.50 62.52 -3.32
C ALA A 47 -11.81 62.79 -2.54
N ASP A 48 -12.28 61.87 -1.70
CA ASP A 48 -13.50 62.05 -0.89
C ASP A 48 -13.14 62.20 0.59
N GLY A 49 -13.08 63.46 1.03
CA GLY A 49 -12.58 63.92 2.33
C GLY A 49 -13.39 63.49 3.57
N THR A 50 -13.63 62.19 3.76
CA THR A 50 -14.18 61.64 5.00
C THR A 50 -13.11 60.85 5.74
N SER A 51 -12.71 61.36 6.91
CA SER A 51 -11.74 60.74 7.82
C SER A 51 -12.33 59.50 8.50
N ALA A 52 -12.33 58.36 7.82
CA ALA A 52 -12.48 57.05 8.44
C ALA A 52 -11.11 56.37 8.47
N THR A 53 -10.70 55.85 9.64
CA THR A 53 -9.42 55.15 9.77
C THR A 53 -9.49 53.79 9.07
N ALA A 54 -8.37 53.29 8.54
CA ALA A 54 -8.30 52.00 7.83
C ALA A 54 -8.87 50.81 8.64
N ALA A 55 -8.83 50.88 9.97
CA ALA A 55 -9.44 49.90 10.87
C ALA A 55 -10.98 49.95 10.87
N GLN A 56 -11.59 51.13 10.72
CA GLN A 56 -13.04 51.28 10.61
C GLN A 56 -13.54 50.81 9.24
N LEU A 57 -12.80 51.09 8.17
CA LEU A 57 -13.15 50.59 6.83
C LEU A 57 -12.97 49.07 6.69
N SER A 58 -11.95 48.47 7.31
CA SER A 58 -11.82 47.01 7.33
C SER A 58 -12.97 46.34 8.10
N ALA A 59 -13.47 46.96 9.16
CA ALA A 59 -14.62 46.45 9.91
C ALA A 59 -15.93 46.61 9.12
N THR A 60 -16.15 47.76 8.47
CA THR A 60 -17.36 48.00 7.65
C THR A 60 -17.37 47.19 6.35
N ILE A 61 -16.21 46.92 5.75
CA ILE A 61 -16.12 46.02 4.58
C ILE A 61 -16.37 44.57 5.01
N SER A 62 -15.86 44.14 6.17
CA SER A 62 -16.14 42.79 6.66
C SER A 62 -17.62 42.62 7.04
N GLU A 63 -18.22 43.60 7.73
CA GLU A 63 -19.66 43.61 8.03
C GLU A 63 -20.53 43.73 6.77
N GLY A 64 -20.08 44.47 5.75
CA GLY A 64 -20.78 44.62 4.48
C GLY A 64 -20.71 43.38 3.59
N VAL A 65 -19.58 42.65 3.62
CA VAL A 65 -19.42 41.36 2.94
C VAL A 65 -20.21 40.28 3.66
N ASP A 66 -20.17 40.25 4.99
CA ASP A 66 -20.96 39.32 5.80
C ASP A 66 -22.47 39.60 5.65
N ALA A 67 -22.90 40.86 5.63
CA ALA A 67 -24.29 41.25 5.36
C ALA A 67 -24.73 40.99 3.92
N ALA A 68 -23.85 41.11 2.92
CA ALA A 68 -24.15 40.77 1.52
C ALA A 68 -24.26 39.25 1.30
N ILE A 69 -23.47 38.47 2.04
CA ILE A 69 -23.57 37.01 2.12
C ILE A 69 -24.86 36.61 2.85
N GLU A 70 -25.24 37.29 3.94
CA GLU A 70 -26.52 37.06 4.64
C GLU A 70 -27.74 37.49 3.82
N ALA A 71 -27.63 38.51 2.97
CA ALA A 71 -28.76 39.05 2.19
C ALA A 71 -29.04 38.33 0.84
N SER A 72 -28.29 37.28 0.48
CA SER A 72 -28.45 36.58 -0.81
C SER A 72 -28.39 37.50 -2.04
N LEU A 73 -27.56 38.56 -2.00
CA LEU A 73 -27.41 39.47 -3.13
C LEU A 73 -26.28 38.97 -4.05
N GLY A 74 -26.64 38.58 -5.27
CA GLY A 74 -25.67 38.17 -6.29
C GLY A 74 -24.72 39.33 -6.65
N VAL A 75 -23.41 39.09 -6.54
CA VAL A 75 -22.37 40.00 -7.03
C VAL A 75 -22.18 39.77 -8.53
N ILE A 76 -22.38 40.82 -9.33
CA ILE A 76 -22.03 40.83 -10.75
C ILE A 76 -20.69 41.56 -10.89
N VAL A 77 -19.65 40.87 -11.33
CA VAL A 77 -18.39 41.50 -11.76
C VAL A 77 -18.41 41.61 -13.27
N VAL A 78 -18.39 42.84 -13.80
CA VAL A 78 -18.24 43.10 -15.24
C VAL A 78 -16.80 43.57 -15.47
N ASP A 79 -16.07 42.85 -16.32
CA ASP A 79 -14.72 43.25 -16.72
C ASP A 79 -14.81 44.18 -17.94
N GLY A 80 -14.62 45.49 -17.71
CA GLY A 80 -14.66 46.54 -18.73
C GLY A 80 -14.91 47.95 -18.15
N PRO A 81 -14.54 49.03 -18.85
CA PRO A 81 -14.67 50.40 -18.35
C PRO A 81 -16.14 50.75 -18.07
N TRP A 82 -16.40 51.23 -16.86
CA TRP A 82 -17.72 51.58 -16.35
C TRP A 82 -18.24 52.88 -16.99
N ASP A 83 -19.29 52.80 -17.81
CA ASP A 83 -20.01 53.98 -18.34
C ASP A 83 -21.32 54.19 -17.58
N SER A 84 -21.38 55.24 -16.76
CA SER A 84 -22.50 55.55 -15.86
C SER A 84 -23.78 55.99 -16.58
N LYS A 85 -23.77 56.15 -17.91
CA LYS A 85 -24.93 56.65 -18.67
C LYS A 85 -25.92 55.59 -19.17
N ARG A 86 -25.70 54.29 -18.90
CA ARG A 86 -26.46 53.18 -19.53
C ARG A 86 -27.22 52.28 -18.57
N VAL A 87 -27.94 52.87 -17.62
CA VAL A 87 -28.79 52.13 -16.68
C VAL A 87 -30.27 52.40 -16.99
N ARG A 88 -31.06 51.34 -17.26
CA ARG A 88 -32.54 51.42 -17.33
C ARG A 88 -33.15 50.48 -16.28
N PRO A 89 -34.23 50.88 -15.59
CA PRO A 89 -34.91 49.99 -14.65
C PRO A 89 -35.73 48.98 -15.45
N THR A 90 -35.48 47.68 -15.30
CA THR A 90 -36.18 46.68 -16.13
C THR A 90 -37.07 45.70 -15.39
N THR A 91 -36.92 45.38 -14.10
CA THR A 91 -37.95 44.58 -13.38
C THR A 91 -37.82 44.66 -11.86
N THR A 92 -38.97 44.70 -11.16
CA THR A 92 -39.08 44.55 -9.69
C THR A 92 -39.31 43.08 -9.34
N ILE A 93 -38.52 42.52 -8.42
CA ILE A 93 -38.76 41.18 -7.85
C ILE A 93 -38.95 41.34 -6.34
N GLY A 94 -40.18 41.14 -5.86
CA GLY A 94 -40.54 41.42 -4.45
C GLY A 94 -40.41 42.91 -4.11
N SER A 95 -39.84 43.24 -2.95
CA SER A 95 -39.61 44.62 -2.49
C SER A 95 -38.32 45.27 -3.02
N SER A 96 -37.56 44.57 -3.87
CA SER A 96 -36.25 45.03 -4.32
C SER A 96 -36.24 45.34 -5.83
N THR A 97 -35.64 46.49 -6.17
CA THR A 97 -35.41 46.91 -7.57
C THR A 97 -34.00 46.49 -7.97
N VAL A 98 -33.87 45.63 -8.99
CA VAL A 98 -32.57 45.22 -9.54
C VAL A 98 -32.23 46.10 -10.74
N TRP A 99 -31.06 46.72 -10.71
CA TRP A 99 -30.54 47.54 -11.80
C TRP A 99 -29.61 46.70 -12.67
N MET A 100 -29.92 46.55 -13.96
CA MET A 100 -29.07 45.86 -14.93
C MET A 100 -28.56 46.83 -15.99
N PRO A 101 -27.30 46.74 -16.42
CA PRO A 101 -26.82 47.45 -17.60
C PRO A 101 -27.52 46.90 -18.85
N GLY A 102 -27.90 47.79 -19.78
CA GLY A 102 -28.51 47.38 -21.05
C GLY A 102 -27.49 46.67 -21.95
N ILE A 103 -27.80 45.44 -22.34
CA ILE A 103 -27.02 44.64 -23.32
C ILE A 103 -27.55 44.97 -24.73
N ASP A 104 -26.67 45.31 -25.68
CA ASP A 104 -27.01 45.45 -27.10
C ASP A 104 -26.28 44.42 -27.99
N ASP A 105 -26.60 44.38 -29.28
CA ASP A 105 -26.08 43.41 -30.25
C ASP A 105 -24.54 43.43 -30.42
N SER A 106 -23.84 44.48 -29.94
CA SER A 106 -22.38 44.57 -29.93
C SER A 106 -21.71 43.77 -28.79
N ASP A 107 -22.49 43.21 -27.87
CA ASP A 107 -21.99 42.33 -26.79
C ASP A 107 -22.04 40.83 -27.15
N ILE A 108 -22.46 40.50 -28.38
CA ILE A 108 -22.44 39.12 -28.91
C ILE A 108 -20.99 38.61 -28.97
N GLY A 109 -20.68 37.62 -28.14
CA GLY A 109 -19.35 36.99 -28.04
C GLY A 109 -18.60 37.24 -26.73
N LYS A 110 -19.09 38.11 -25.84
CA LYS A 110 -18.52 38.29 -24.50
C LYS A 110 -19.07 37.24 -23.53
N LYS A 111 -18.21 36.66 -22.69
CA LYS A 111 -18.61 35.70 -21.64
C LYS A 111 -19.31 36.47 -20.51
N VAL A 112 -20.60 36.19 -20.32
CA VAL A 112 -21.33 36.59 -19.11
C VAL A 112 -21.34 35.41 -18.15
N ILE A 113 -20.70 35.55 -16.98
CA ILE A 113 -20.74 34.55 -15.91
C ILE A 113 -21.71 35.06 -14.85
N ILE A 114 -22.78 34.30 -14.60
CA ILE A 114 -23.79 34.62 -13.58
C ILE A 114 -23.60 33.66 -12.41
N TYR A 115 -23.34 34.18 -11.22
CA TYR A 115 -23.40 33.41 -9.98
C TYR A 115 -24.77 33.61 -9.33
N GLY A 116 -25.48 32.51 -9.07
CA GLY A 116 -26.72 32.52 -8.29
C GLY A 116 -26.66 31.47 -7.19
N ALA A 117 -26.76 31.92 -5.94
CA ALA A 117 -27.12 31.07 -4.80
C ALA A 117 -28.53 31.51 -4.37
N GLY A 118 -29.51 30.62 -4.53
CA GLY A 118 -30.89 30.89 -4.12
C GLY A 118 -31.75 29.63 -4.20
N GLU A 119 -32.71 29.51 -3.30
CA GLU A 119 -33.64 28.38 -3.19
C GLU A 119 -34.39 28.10 -4.51
N VAL A 120 -34.59 26.80 -4.76
CA VAL A 120 -35.08 26.22 -6.00
C VAL A 120 -36.59 26.46 -6.14
N GLY A 121 -36.97 27.57 -6.77
CA GLY A 121 -38.36 27.83 -7.14
C GLY A 121 -38.52 28.83 -8.29
N SER A 122 -37.83 29.97 -8.22
CA SER A 122 -38.04 31.09 -9.16
C SER A 122 -36.91 31.29 -10.19
N SER A 123 -35.73 30.74 -9.93
CA SER A 123 -34.53 30.87 -10.77
C SER A 123 -34.57 30.03 -12.06
N ASN A 124 -35.35 28.94 -12.09
CA ASN A 124 -35.53 28.13 -13.30
C ASN A 124 -36.28 28.88 -14.42
N ALA A 125 -37.26 29.75 -14.09
CA ALA A 125 -38.02 30.48 -15.10
C ALA A 125 -37.16 31.53 -15.84
N LEU A 126 -36.19 32.15 -15.15
CA LEU A 126 -35.33 33.18 -15.73
C LEU A 126 -34.28 32.60 -16.68
N VAL A 127 -33.66 31.48 -16.31
CA VAL A 127 -32.61 30.81 -17.11
C VAL A 127 -33.20 30.17 -18.37
N THR A 128 -34.38 29.56 -18.29
CA THR A 128 -35.07 28.98 -19.46
C THR A 128 -35.55 30.05 -20.45
N THR A 129 -35.93 31.24 -19.98
CA THR A 129 -36.35 32.35 -20.86
C THR A 129 -35.16 33.00 -21.59
N MET A 130 -33.97 33.04 -20.98
CA MET A 130 -32.77 33.58 -21.63
C MET A 130 -32.16 32.63 -22.67
N LEU A 131 -32.17 31.32 -22.44
CA LEU A 131 -31.59 30.33 -23.37
C LEU A 131 -32.44 30.12 -24.64
N SER A 132 -33.75 30.33 -24.57
CA SER A 132 -34.62 30.23 -25.76
C SER A 132 -34.45 31.38 -26.77
N ARG A 133 -33.78 32.49 -26.37
CA ARG A 133 -33.56 33.65 -27.25
C ARG A 133 -32.18 33.72 -27.91
N SER A 134 -31.17 32.99 -27.44
CA SER A 134 -29.78 33.17 -27.92
C SER A 134 -29.27 32.11 -28.89
N GLY A 135 -30.06 31.09 -29.26
CA GLY A 135 -29.74 30.14 -30.34
C GLY A 135 -28.36 29.45 -30.25
N SER A 136 -27.73 29.45 -29.09
CA SER A 136 -26.33 29.06 -28.90
C SER A 136 -26.26 27.75 -28.12
N ASN A 137 -25.54 26.77 -28.66
CA ASN A 137 -25.17 25.53 -27.96
C ASN A 137 -24.26 25.86 -26.77
N ALA A 138 -24.86 26.18 -25.62
CA ALA A 138 -24.13 26.33 -24.37
C ALA A 138 -23.89 24.94 -23.76
N LEU A 139 -22.62 24.62 -23.57
CA LEU A 139 -22.16 23.53 -22.73
C LEU A 139 -22.66 23.81 -21.30
N VAL A 140 -23.74 23.15 -20.89
CA VAL A 140 -24.18 23.16 -19.50
C VAL A 140 -23.19 22.27 -18.73
N ALA A 141 -22.12 22.87 -18.23
CA ALA A 141 -21.43 22.32 -17.08
C ALA A 141 -22.48 22.30 -15.96
N HIS A 142 -23.02 21.12 -15.65
CA HIS A 142 -23.89 20.94 -14.49
C HIS A 142 -23.08 21.46 -13.28
N PRO A 143 -23.42 22.63 -12.70
CA PRO A 143 -22.78 23.00 -11.46
C PRO A 143 -23.25 21.93 -10.47
N ALA A 144 -22.33 21.10 -9.98
CA ALA A 144 -22.64 20.22 -8.88
C ALA A 144 -23.26 21.11 -7.81
N THR A 145 -24.51 20.83 -7.46
CA THR A 145 -25.22 21.48 -6.37
C THR A 145 -24.27 21.44 -5.17
N ARG A 146 -23.93 22.59 -4.60
CA ARG A 146 -23.07 22.65 -3.42
C ARG A 146 -23.98 22.61 -2.21
N ALA A 147 -23.88 21.55 -1.42
CA ALA A 147 -24.45 21.53 -0.09
C ALA A 147 -23.33 21.99 0.85
N VAL A 148 -23.41 23.23 1.33
CA VAL A 148 -22.52 23.67 2.41
C VAL A 148 -23.17 23.22 3.71
N ALA A 149 -22.41 22.59 4.60
CA ALA A 149 -22.87 22.31 5.96
C ALA A 149 -22.92 23.62 6.77
N GLU A 150 -23.59 24.67 6.29
CA GLU A 150 -23.51 26.04 6.79
C GLU A 150 -24.35 26.23 8.05
N GLY A 151 -23.82 25.78 9.19
CA GLY A 151 -24.42 25.95 10.51
C GLY A 151 -23.47 25.60 11.65
N TRP A 152 -22.18 25.93 11.48
CA TRP A 152 -21.10 25.47 12.35
C TRP A 152 -21.22 26.09 13.74
N GLY A 153 -21.67 25.29 14.70
CA GLY A 153 -21.71 25.64 16.11
C GLY A 153 -20.33 25.94 16.68
N VAL A 154 -20.33 26.50 17.88
CA VAL A 154 -19.12 26.74 18.68
C VAL A 154 -18.35 25.42 18.85
N VAL A 155 -17.00 25.49 18.78
CA VAL A 155 -16.09 24.38 19.10
C VAL A 155 -16.60 23.64 20.35
N GLY A 156 -16.88 22.34 20.23
CA GLY A 156 -17.40 21.51 21.33
C GLY A 156 -18.89 21.17 21.26
N THR A 157 -19.64 21.63 20.24
CA THR A 157 -21.01 21.18 19.99
C THR A 157 -21.01 19.96 19.06
N ASP A 158 -21.81 18.93 19.34
CA ASP A 158 -22.01 17.80 18.43
C ASP A 158 -22.61 18.27 17.08
N MET A 159 -21.91 17.93 15.99
CA MET A 159 -22.25 18.30 14.62
C MET A 159 -22.87 17.15 13.83
N THR A 160 -23.18 16.02 14.47
CA THR A 160 -23.71 14.82 13.80
C THR A 160 -24.95 15.11 12.95
N ALA A 161 -25.93 15.84 13.50
CA ALA A 161 -27.18 16.14 12.80
C ALA A 161 -26.97 17.02 11.57
N GLN A 162 -26.09 18.01 11.67
CA GLN A 162 -25.78 18.97 10.61
C GLN A 162 -25.08 18.30 9.43
N TRP A 163 -24.10 17.42 9.71
CA TRP A 163 -23.45 16.61 8.67
C TRP A 163 -24.44 15.68 7.98
N ASN A 164 -25.27 14.97 8.74
CA ASN A 164 -26.27 14.07 8.15
C ASN A 164 -27.32 14.83 7.32
N ALA A 165 -27.77 16.00 7.76
CA ALA A 165 -28.65 16.86 6.99
C ALA A 165 -28.00 17.33 5.66
N ALA A 166 -26.70 17.66 5.67
CA ALA A 166 -25.97 18.00 4.45
C ALA A 166 -25.86 16.80 3.49
N PHE A 167 -25.61 15.59 4.00
CA PHE A 167 -25.62 14.37 3.18
C PHE A 167 -27.02 14.05 2.63
N ASP A 168 -28.08 14.24 3.41
CA ASP A 168 -29.46 14.07 2.95
C ASP A 168 -29.82 15.08 1.85
N ALA A 169 -29.44 16.34 2.00
CA ALA A 169 -29.62 17.35 0.97
C ALA A 169 -28.86 17.00 -0.32
N ALA A 170 -27.61 16.53 -0.19
CA ALA A 170 -26.80 16.07 -1.31
C ALA A 170 -27.44 14.87 -2.04
N ARG A 171 -27.96 13.90 -1.29
CA ARG A 171 -28.72 12.76 -1.84
C ARG A 171 -29.98 13.21 -2.55
N ALA A 172 -30.76 14.10 -1.93
CA ALA A 172 -32.01 14.61 -2.50
C ALA A 172 -31.78 15.35 -3.83
N ALA A 173 -30.62 15.98 -3.98
CA ALA A 173 -30.18 16.62 -5.23
C ALA A 173 -29.68 15.62 -6.30
N GLY A 174 -29.67 14.31 -6.03
CA GLY A 174 -29.15 13.29 -6.95
C GLY A 174 -27.62 13.14 -6.92
N GLY A 175 -26.94 13.79 -5.98
CA GLY A 175 -25.50 13.89 -5.88
C GLY A 175 -25.05 15.35 -5.73
N ALA A 176 -24.02 15.58 -4.93
CA ALA A 176 -23.54 16.91 -4.60
C ALA A 176 -22.12 16.87 -4.02
N ILE A 177 -21.50 18.04 -3.92
CA ILE A 177 -20.29 18.21 -3.11
C ILE A 177 -20.73 18.77 -1.74
N VAL A 178 -20.33 18.07 -0.68
CA VAL A 178 -20.45 18.52 0.71
C VAL A 178 -19.13 19.13 1.15
N HIS A 179 -19.15 20.43 1.41
CA HIS A 179 -17.96 21.17 1.81
C HIS A 179 -17.87 21.29 3.34
N ALA A 180 -16.73 20.87 3.89
CA ALA A 180 -16.34 21.23 5.24
C ALA A 180 -15.66 22.61 5.22
N ARG A 181 -15.87 23.43 6.25
CA ARG A 181 -15.17 24.72 6.35
C ARG A 181 -13.69 24.49 6.65
N PRO A 182 -12.77 25.03 5.82
CA PRO A 182 -11.33 24.85 6.03
C PRO A 182 -10.87 25.21 7.45
N GLY A 183 -9.98 24.38 8.00
CA GLY A 183 -9.34 24.62 9.31
C GLY A 183 -10.28 24.54 10.53
N LYS A 184 -11.53 24.12 10.37
CA LYS A 184 -12.47 23.94 11.49
C LYS A 184 -12.37 22.54 12.08
N VAL A 185 -12.56 22.45 13.39
CA VAL A 185 -12.67 21.20 14.14
C VAL A 185 -14.14 20.97 14.48
N CYS A 186 -14.70 19.84 14.04
CA CYS A 186 -16.06 19.39 14.36
C CYS A 186 -16.01 18.25 15.37
N LEU A 187 -16.78 18.34 16.44
CA LEU A 187 -17.12 17.18 17.24
C LEU A 187 -18.27 16.42 16.57
N VAL A 188 -18.16 15.11 16.47
CA VAL A 188 -19.21 14.23 15.94
C VAL A 188 -19.38 13.04 16.87
N GLU A 189 -20.44 13.05 17.69
CA GLU A 189 -20.72 12.01 18.67
C GLU A 189 -21.35 10.77 18.01
N GLY A 190 -22.28 10.95 17.07
CA GLY A 190 -22.98 9.87 16.37
C GLY A 190 -22.32 9.43 15.07
N THR A 191 -23.00 8.58 14.30
CA THR A 191 -22.55 8.12 12.97
C THR A 191 -22.97 9.09 11.87
N LEU A 192 -22.03 9.36 10.97
CA LEU A 192 -22.25 10.09 9.72
C LEU A 192 -22.66 9.10 8.62
N TYR A 193 -23.90 9.19 8.17
CA TYR A 193 -24.46 8.29 7.17
C TYR A 193 -24.23 8.86 5.77
N LEU A 194 -23.07 8.54 5.20
CA LEU A 194 -22.75 8.76 3.79
C LEU A 194 -23.22 7.58 2.94
N ARG A 195 -24.45 7.10 3.21
CA ARG A 195 -25.10 6.03 2.45
C ARG A 195 -25.63 6.57 1.13
N LEU A 196 -25.59 5.77 0.09
CA LEU A 196 -25.97 6.19 -1.26
C LEU A 196 -26.91 5.17 -1.88
N ASN A 197 -27.81 5.66 -2.74
CA ASN A 197 -28.75 4.83 -3.47
C ASN A 197 -28.41 4.86 -4.96
N GLY A 198 -28.07 3.70 -5.53
CA GLY A 198 -27.81 3.55 -6.97
C GLY A 198 -26.62 4.40 -7.48
N ASN A 199 -26.83 5.16 -8.56
CA ASN A 199 -25.79 5.91 -9.28
C ASN A 199 -25.48 7.30 -8.67
N GLN A 200 -25.88 7.58 -7.43
CA GLN A 200 -25.59 8.85 -6.77
C GLN A 200 -24.09 9.00 -6.49
N CYS A 201 -23.57 10.21 -6.67
CA CYS A 201 -22.18 10.59 -6.39
C CYS A 201 -22.19 11.69 -5.33
N ILE A 202 -21.61 11.41 -4.16
CA ILE A 202 -21.34 12.44 -3.15
C ILE A 202 -19.84 12.56 -2.98
N GLN A 203 -19.37 13.81 -3.02
CA GLN A 203 -17.98 14.17 -2.75
C GLN A 203 -17.92 14.97 -1.47
N VAL A 204 -17.02 14.61 -0.57
CA VAL A 204 -16.72 15.38 0.64
C VAL A 204 -15.40 16.11 0.43
N GLU A 205 -15.45 17.43 0.44
CA GLU A 205 -14.27 18.30 0.31
C GLU A 205 -14.00 18.97 1.64
N GLY A 206 -12.96 18.51 2.33
CA GLY A 206 -12.67 18.90 3.70
C GLY A 206 -11.94 20.23 3.86
N GLY A 207 -11.16 20.67 2.87
CA GLY A 207 -10.33 21.88 3.01
C GLY A 207 -9.39 21.86 4.23
N LEU A 208 -8.93 20.68 4.65
CA LEU A 208 -8.18 20.41 5.88
C LEU A 208 -8.98 20.61 7.17
N ALA A 209 -10.31 20.55 7.12
CA ALA A 209 -11.13 20.43 8.32
C ALA A 209 -10.81 19.12 9.08
N THR A 210 -11.07 19.13 10.38
CA THR A 210 -10.91 17.98 11.26
C THR A 210 -12.26 17.56 11.83
N ILE A 211 -12.62 16.30 11.64
CA ILE A 211 -13.73 15.65 12.34
C ILE A 211 -13.12 14.89 13.51
N VAL A 212 -13.57 15.18 14.72
CA VAL A 212 -13.18 14.51 15.96
C VAL A 212 -14.37 13.67 16.43
N ALA A 213 -14.16 12.37 16.62
CA ALA A 213 -15.16 11.49 17.18
C ALA A 213 -15.44 11.88 18.64
N GLY A 214 -16.72 11.94 19.00
CA GLY A 214 -17.15 12.00 20.39
C GLY A 214 -17.01 10.66 21.11
N PRO A 215 -17.27 10.64 22.43
CA PRO A 215 -17.19 9.42 23.22
C PRO A 215 -18.15 8.35 22.68
N GLU A 216 -17.58 7.16 22.47
CA GLU A 216 -18.21 5.86 22.15
C GLU A 216 -19.63 5.88 21.56
N SER A 217 -19.70 5.60 20.25
CA SER A 217 -20.94 5.19 19.58
C SER A 217 -20.81 3.72 19.15
N ASN A 218 -21.90 2.96 19.16
CA ASN A 218 -21.92 1.54 18.74
C ASN A 218 -21.62 1.30 17.24
N GLY A 219 -21.42 2.34 16.41
CA GLY A 219 -21.20 2.23 14.97
C GLY A 219 -19.95 2.96 14.49
N PRO A 220 -19.57 2.84 13.20
CA PRO A 220 -18.45 3.59 12.64
C PRO A 220 -18.69 5.10 12.70
N LEU A 221 -17.64 5.92 12.64
CA LEU A 221 -17.77 7.37 12.55
C LEU A 221 -18.43 7.77 11.23
N ILE A 222 -17.99 7.18 10.13
CA ILE A 222 -18.58 7.36 8.81
C ILE A 222 -19.04 6.00 8.28
N ASP A 223 -20.33 5.91 7.95
CA ASP A 223 -20.96 4.72 7.37
C ASP A 223 -21.29 4.99 5.90
N MET A 224 -20.51 4.38 5.01
CA MET A 224 -20.66 4.42 3.55
C MET A 224 -21.24 3.12 3.00
N ARG A 225 -21.98 2.36 3.80
CA ARG A 225 -22.64 1.14 3.31
C ARG A 225 -23.76 1.48 2.34
N SER A 226 -23.83 0.71 1.25
CA SER A 226 -24.95 0.80 0.32
C SER A 226 -26.25 0.29 0.95
N ASN A 227 -27.36 1.01 0.75
CA ASN A 227 -28.71 0.58 1.16
C ASN A 227 -29.44 -0.24 0.06
N GLY A 228 -28.73 -0.72 -0.96
CA GLY A 228 -29.30 -1.55 -2.03
C GLY A 228 -28.74 -1.20 -3.41
N GLY A 229 -27.68 -1.91 -3.82
CA GLY A 229 -26.98 -1.72 -5.09
C GLY A 229 -25.52 -1.30 -4.92
N ARG A 230 -24.83 -1.01 -6.02
CA ARG A 230 -23.43 -0.54 -5.99
C ARG A 230 -23.38 0.98 -5.98
N THR A 231 -22.59 1.57 -5.08
CA THR A 231 -22.34 3.01 -5.05
C THR A 231 -21.14 3.34 -5.93
N ARG A 232 -21.16 4.47 -6.64
CA ARG A 232 -20.14 4.79 -7.67
C ARG A 232 -19.63 6.22 -7.59
N ARG A 233 -18.34 6.40 -7.86
CA ARG A 233 -17.68 7.71 -8.09
C ARG A 233 -17.73 8.67 -6.89
N ASN A 234 -17.71 8.12 -5.69
CA ASN A 234 -17.67 8.94 -4.47
C ASN A 234 -16.28 9.51 -4.27
N ALA A 235 -16.18 10.58 -3.48
CA ALA A 235 -14.88 11.07 -3.06
C ALA A 235 -14.89 11.55 -1.60
N ILE A 236 -13.77 11.38 -0.93
CA ILE A 236 -13.47 12.13 0.31
C ILE A 236 -12.06 12.68 0.13
N ARG A 237 -11.92 14.00 0.20
CA ARG A 237 -10.67 14.68 -0.05
C ARG A 237 -10.34 15.71 1.04
N ASN A 238 -9.05 15.88 1.30
CA ASN A 238 -8.51 16.98 2.12
C ASN A 238 -9.15 17.07 3.51
N LEU A 239 -9.22 15.95 4.24
CA LEU A 239 -9.94 15.85 5.51
C LEU A 239 -9.11 15.15 6.58
N ASN A 240 -9.20 15.60 7.82
CA ASN A 240 -8.68 14.88 8.97
C ASN A 240 -9.83 14.22 9.72
N ILE A 241 -9.69 12.94 10.04
CA ILE A 241 -10.67 12.14 10.78
C ILE A 241 -9.95 11.60 12.02
N GLN A 242 -10.32 12.04 13.21
CA GLN A 242 -9.56 11.75 14.41
C GLN A 242 -10.48 11.18 15.51
N GLY A 243 -10.01 10.16 16.23
CA GLY A 243 -10.66 9.68 17.44
C GLY A 243 -10.48 10.66 18.60
N HIS A 244 -9.43 11.49 18.56
CA HIS A 244 -9.09 12.46 19.60
C HIS A 244 -8.78 13.82 18.99
N PRO A 245 -8.90 14.93 19.74
CA PRO A 245 -8.53 16.26 19.25
C PRO A 245 -7.06 16.41 18.84
N PHE A 246 -6.20 15.48 19.28
CA PHE A 246 -4.78 15.45 18.97
C PHE A 246 -4.45 14.20 18.16
N TRP A 247 -3.87 14.40 16.98
CA TRP A 247 -3.52 13.33 16.04
C TRP A 247 -2.47 12.35 16.60
N ASN A 248 -1.62 12.80 17.52
CA ASN A 248 -0.56 12.02 18.15
C ASN A 248 -0.97 11.44 19.51
N SER A 249 -2.26 11.47 19.86
CA SER A 249 -2.75 10.86 21.08
C SER A 249 -2.51 9.35 21.06
N GLU A 250 -2.00 8.81 22.17
CA GLU A 250 -1.92 7.37 22.42
C GLU A 250 -3.26 6.80 22.90
N ALA A 251 -4.21 7.65 23.29
CA ALA A 251 -5.57 7.18 23.57
C ALA A 251 -6.22 6.80 22.23
N GLN A 252 -6.94 5.67 22.21
CA GLN A 252 -7.78 5.28 21.09
C GLN A 252 -9.25 5.33 21.50
N VAL A 253 -10.12 5.67 20.56
CA VAL A 253 -11.57 5.47 20.72
C VAL A 253 -11.93 4.07 20.26
N ASP A 254 -12.75 3.35 21.03
CA ASP A 254 -13.23 2.01 20.68
C ASP A 254 -14.32 2.07 19.59
N ARG A 255 -13.89 2.46 18.39
CA ARG A 255 -14.74 2.74 17.23
C ARG A 255 -13.95 2.53 15.94
N LEU A 256 -14.65 2.22 14.86
CA LEU A 256 -14.12 2.23 13.49
C LEU A 256 -14.29 3.64 12.90
N ALA A 257 -13.28 4.21 12.22
CA ALA A 257 -13.46 5.51 11.58
C ALA A 257 -14.40 5.43 10.37
N LEU A 258 -14.13 4.51 9.44
CA LEU A 258 -14.87 4.41 8.19
C LEU A 258 -15.22 2.95 7.85
N ASP A 259 -16.49 2.70 7.59
CA ASP A 259 -16.99 1.44 7.01
C ASP A 259 -17.54 1.72 5.60
N ALA A 260 -16.87 1.18 4.59
CA ALA A 260 -17.14 1.39 3.17
C ALA A 260 -17.52 0.06 2.52
N GLN A 261 -18.76 -0.09 2.05
CA GLN A 261 -19.22 -1.37 1.49
C GLN A 261 -19.92 -1.21 0.15
N ILE A 262 -19.55 -2.07 -0.80
CA ILE A 262 -20.11 -2.12 -2.16
C ILE A 262 -19.91 -0.78 -2.88
N ILE A 263 -18.64 -0.39 -3.00
CA ILE A 263 -18.22 0.89 -3.57
C ILE A 263 -17.35 0.66 -4.79
N GLN A 264 -17.60 1.42 -5.87
CA GLN A 264 -16.76 1.42 -7.06
C GLN A 264 -16.31 2.83 -7.46
N ASP A 265 -15.13 2.93 -8.08
CA ASP A 265 -14.53 4.18 -8.55
C ASP A 265 -14.40 5.22 -7.40
N TRP A 266 -14.06 4.77 -6.18
CA TRP A 266 -13.90 5.67 -5.04
C TRP A 266 -12.58 6.42 -5.14
N ASP A 267 -12.64 7.74 -4.95
CA ASP A 267 -11.49 8.62 -4.93
C ASP A 267 -11.21 9.16 -3.51
N PHE A 268 -10.16 8.67 -2.87
CA PHE A 268 -9.83 8.99 -1.48
C PHE A 268 -8.45 9.65 -1.41
N GLN A 269 -8.41 10.96 -1.18
CA GLN A 269 -7.19 11.74 -1.39
C GLN A 269 -6.85 12.72 -0.28
N ASN A 270 -5.59 12.77 0.13
CA ASN A 270 -5.11 13.72 1.16
C ASN A 270 -5.95 13.63 2.45
N VAL A 271 -6.20 12.40 2.92
CA VAL A 271 -6.97 12.15 4.14
C VAL A 271 -6.07 11.59 5.22
N MET A 272 -6.16 12.14 6.41
CA MET A 272 -5.51 11.60 7.61
C MET A 272 -6.57 10.99 8.53
N ILE A 273 -6.35 9.75 8.98
CA ILE A 273 -7.18 9.06 9.95
C ILE A 273 -6.33 8.68 11.17
N SER A 274 -6.75 9.02 12.38
CA SER A 274 -5.96 8.69 13.59
C SER A 274 -6.77 8.32 14.83
N GLY A 275 -6.27 7.42 15.67
CA GLY A 275 -6.79 7.19 17.02
C GLY A 275 -8.04 6.32 17.13
N PHE A 276 -8.24 5.39 16.19
CA PHE A 276 -9.39 4.47 16.16
C PHE A 276 -8.98 3.03 16.42
N LYS A 277 -9.40 2.48 17.57
CA LYS A 277 -9.00 1.15 18.04
C LYS A 277 -9.43 0.05 17.07
N LEU A 278 -10.68 0.07 16.61
CA LEU A 278 -11.24 -0.97 15.75
C LEU A 278 -10.77 -0.89 14.29
N GLY A 279 -10.07 0.18 13.91
CA GLY A 279 -9.56 0.38 12.56
C GLY A 279 -9.86 1.77 11.99
N ALA A 280 -9.13 2.15 10.95
CA ALA A 280 -9.38 3.36 10.21
C ALA A 280 -10.35 3.11 9.06
N ILE A 281 -10.07 2.13 8.21
CA ILE A 281 -10.89 1.85 7.02
C ILE A 281 -11.21 0.36 6.97
N HIS A 282 -12.48 0.02 6.98
CA HIS A 282 -12.95 -1.29 6.56
C HIS A 282 -13.65 -1.14 5.22
N ALA A 283 -13.16 -1.86 4.20
CA ALA A 283 -13.63 -1.79 2.84
C ALA A 283 -14.06 -3.18 2.35
N GLY A 284 -15.38 -3.38 2.23
CA GLY A 284 -15.97 -4.61 1.71
C GLY A 284 -16.47 -4.41 0.28
N ASP A 285 -16.12 -5.30 -0.64
CA ASP A 285 -16.48 -5.18 -2.07
C ASP A 285 -16.13 -3.80 -2.67
N MET A 286 -14.86 -3.43 -2.57
CA MET A 286 -14.30 -2.20 -3.12
C MET A 286 -13.74 -2.46 -4.53
N TRP A 287 -14.20 -1.72 -5.56
CA TRP A 287 -13.83 -1.97 -6.95
C TRP A 287 -13.25 -0.76 -7.66
N ASP A 288 -12.14 -0.94 -8.36
CA ASP A 288 -11.54 0.07 -9.25
C ASP A 288 -11.25 1.41 -8.51
N CYS A 289 -10.98 1.34 -7.20
CA CYS A 289 -10.81 2.53 -6.37
C CYS A 289 -9.35 2.98 -6.31
N VAL A 290 -9.15 4.27 -6.05
CA VAL A 290 -7.84 4.89 -5.87
C VAL A 290 -7.76 5.60 -4.54
N LEU A 291 -6.75 5.24 -3.75
CA LEU A 291 -6.40 5.90 -2.50
C LEU A 291 -5.03 6.55 -2.69
N GLN A 292 -4.94 7.88 -2.54
CA GLN A 292 -3.70 8.64 -2.78
C GLN A 292 -3.37 9.56 -1.62
N ASN A 293 -2.12 9.49 -1.14
CA ASN A 293 -1.63 10.32 -0.04
C ASN A 293 -2.55 10.24 1.19
N VAL A 294 -2.82 9.00 1.61
CA VAL A 294 -3.65 8.69 2.77
C VAL A 294 -2.73 8.35 3.93
N GLN A 295 -3.01 8.91 5.10
CA GLN A 295 -2.24 8.66 6.32
C GLN A 295 -3.15 8.03 7.37
N ILE A 296 -2.75 6.89 7.92
CA ILE A 296 -3.45 6.19 8.99
C ILE A 296 -2.48 6.09 10.17
N GLN A 297 -2.88 6.60 11.34
CA GLN A 297 -2.02 6.60 12.53
C GLN A 297 -2.74 6.05 13.74
N THR A 298 -2.03 5.36 14.63
CA THR A 298 -2.58 4.92 15.92
C THR A 298 -3.97 4.25 15.78
N CYS A 299 -4.08 3.34 14.81
CA CYS A 299 -5.28 2.58 14.51
C CYS A 299 -4.99 1.06 14.49
N GLY A 300 -6.03 0.25 14.62
CA GLY A 300 -5.93 -1.21 14.48
C GLY A 300 -5.27 -1.87 15.68
N TYR A 301 -5.93 -1.80 16.85
CA TYR A 301 -5.51 -2.41 18.10
C TYR A 301 -6.50 -3.50 18.51
N ALA A 302 -6.02 -4.72 18.66
CA ALA A 302 -6.83 -5.83 19.13
C ALA A 302 -6.56 -6.13 20.61
N ASP A 303 -7.63 -6.22 21.41
CA ASP A 303 -7.58 -6.77 22.77
C ASP A 303 -7.64 -8.32 22.70
N GLY A 304 -6.64 -8.94 22.07
CA GLY A 304 -6.57 -10.38 21.80
C GLY A 304 -6.85 -10.75 20.33
N ASP A 305 -7.31 -11.97 20.07
CA ASP A 305 -7.58 -12.47 18.70
C ASP A 305 -8.91 -11.97 18.09
N SER A 306 -9.41 -10.81 18.51
CA SER A 306 -10.63 -10.25 17.93
C SER A 306 -10.42 -10.00 16.43
N ASP A 307 -11.31 -10.57 15.60
CA ASP A 307 -10.99 -10.80 14.19
C ASP A 307 -10.87 -9.54 13.31
N PHE A 308 -11.18 -8.36 13.86
CA PHE A 308 -11.58 -7.20 13.08
C PHE A 308 -10.69 -5.96 13.24
N ALA A 309 -9.75 -5.92 14.18
CA ALA A 309 -9.07 -4.67 14.52
C ALA A 309 -7.81 -4.39 13.68
N TYR A 310 -7.96 -4.29 12.35
CA TYR A 310 -6.89 -3.83 11.46
C TYR A 310 -7.06 -2.35 11.13
N ALA A 311 -5.96 -1.62 11.02
CA ALA A 311 -5.97 -0.22 10.61
C ALA A 311 -6.61 -0.07 9.23
N TYR A 312 -6.27 -0.96 8.30
CA TYR A 312 -6.94 -1.09 7.01
C TYR A 312 -7.32 -2.56 6.72
N ARG A 313 -8.60 -2.80 6.44
CA ARG A 313 -9.12 -4.11 6.05
C ARG A 313 -9.82 -4.06 4.69
N LEU A 314 -9.43 -4.95 3.79
CA LEU A 314 -10.08 -5.21 2.50
C LEU A 314 -10.66 -6.62 2.49
N TYR A 315 -11.94 -6.76 2.15
CA TYR A 315 -12.61 -8.06 2.16
C TYR A 315 -13.71 -8.14 1.08
N GLY A 316 -14.17 -9.36 0.81
CA GLY A 316 -15.37 -9.60 0.01
C GLY A 316 -16.60 -9.78 0.90
N LEU A 317 -17.70 -9.12 0.57
CA LEU A 317 -19.01 -9.31 1.20
C LEU A 317 -19.90 -10.18 0.32
N THR A 318 -20.08 -9.76 -0.93
CA THR A 318 -20.88 -10.45 -1.95
C THR A 318 -20.02 -11.09 -3.02
N ASP A 319 -18.85 -10.50 -3.32
CA ASP A 319 -17.91 -11.02 -4.31
C ASP A 319 -16.47 -10.83 -3.84
N ASN A 320 -15.82 -9.75 -4.27
CA ASN A 320 -14.42 -9.44 -3.99
C ASN A 320 -14.20 -7.94 -3.91
N SER A 321 -13.13 -7.51 -3.24
CA SER A 321 -12.52 -6.21 -3.51
C SER A 321 -11.48 -6.38 -4.62
N ASN A 322 -11.55 -5.58 -5.70
CA ASN A 322 -10.75 -5.80 -6.90
C ASN A 322 -10.24 -4.53 -7.61
N ALA A 323 -9.03 -4.61 -8.17
CA ALA A 323 -8.40 -3.57 -8.99
C ALA A 323 -8.19 -2.23 -8.27
N ASN A 324 -7.90 -2.29 -6.96
CA ASN A 324 -7.73 -1.10 -6.15
C ASN A 324 -6.25 -0.69 -6.08
N HIS A 325 -6.00 0.61 -6.18
CA HIS A 325 -4.66 1.17 -6.19
C HIS A 325 -4.44 2.14 -5.03
N HIS A 326 -3.39 1.90 -4.26
CA HIS A 326 -3.03 2.69 -3.10
C HIS A 326 -1.64 3.29 -3.33
N PHE A 327 -1.59 4.61 -3.51
CA PHE A 327 -0.37 5.36 -3.78
C PHE A 327 0.03 6.18 -2.56
N ALA A 328 1.26 5.96 -2.08
CA ALA A 328 1.78 6.66 -0.90
C ALA A 328 0.85 6.54 0.33
N LEU A 329 0.35 5.33 0.60
CA LEU A 329 -0.36 5.04 1.84
C LEU A 329 0.65 4.98 2.99
N ARG A 330 0.49 5.83 3.99
CA ARG A 330 1.35 5.89 5.17
C ARG A 330 0.60 5.39 6.38
N MET A 331 0.96 4.23 6.90
CA MET A 331 0.44 3.69 8.15
C MET A 331 1.50 3.79 9.24
N GLU A 332 1.21 4.43 10.36
CA GLU A 332 2.16 4.58 11.46
C GLU A 332 1.56 4.24 12.80
N HIS A 333 2.36 3.55 13.62
CA HIS A 333 1.94 3.08 14.93
C HIS A 333 0.70 2.18 14.87
N THR A 334 0.60 1.35 13.82
CA THR A 334 -0.52 0.43 13.59
C THR A 334 -0.06 -1.01 13.84
N PRO A 335 -0.31 -1.62 15.02
CA PRO A 335 0.19 -2.97 15.30
C PRO A 335 -0.44 -4.04 14.41
N LEU A 336 -1.72 -3.85 14.03
CA LEU A 336 -2.37 -4.58 12.94
C LEU A 336 -2.63 -3.60 11.80
N ALA A 337 -1.76 -3.61 10.80
CA ALA A 337 -1.72 -2.57 9.77
C ALA A 337 -2.66 -2.87 8.61
N LEU A 338 -2.51 -4.02 7.96
CA LEU A 338 -3.24 -4.37 6.74
C LEU A 338 -3.76 -5.80 6.80
N SER A 339 -5.06 -5.97 6.54
CA SER A 339 -5.64 -7.28 6.25
C SER A 339 -6.33 -7.25 4.90
N ILE A 340 -5.91 -8.11 3.99
CA ILE A 340 -6.63 -8.45 2.77
C ILE A 340 -7.19 -9.85 2.97
N GLU A 341 -8.49 -10.01 2.77
CA GLU A 341 -9.21 -11.25 3.10
C GLU A 341 -10.10 -11.74 1.96
N GLY A 342 -10.39 -13.04 2.03
CA GLY A 342 -11.32 -13.74 1.15
C GLY A 342 -10.85 -13.76 -0.31
N ASN A 343 -11.78 -13.47 -1.22
CA ASN A 343 -11.52 -13.46 -2.66
C ASN A 343 -11.01 -12.10 -3.17
N SER A 344 -10.59 -11.19 -2.28
CA SER A 344 -10.05 -9.89 -2.67
C SER A 344 -8.82 -10.09 -3.55
N ARG A 345 -8.77 -9.38 -4.68
CA ARG A 345 -7.72 -9.57 -5.67
C ARG A 345 -7.25 -8.29 -6.35
N ASP A 346 -6.07 -8.32 -6.96
CA ASP A 346 -5.57 -7.20 -7.78
C ASP A 346 -5.55 -5.87 -6.99
N ASN A 347 -5.13 -5.93 -5.71
CA ASN A 347 -4.98 -4.75 -4.86
C ASN A 347 -3.50 -4.38 -4.74
N HIS A 348 -3.15 -3.15 -5.12
CA HIS A 348 -1.78 -2.68 -5.26
C HIS A 348 -1.46 -1.60 -4.24
N PHE A 349 -0.35 -1.76 -3.52
CA PHE A 349 0.19 -0.79 -2.56
C PHE A 349 1.56 -0.34 -3.03
N VAL A 350 1.63 0.89 -3.55
CA VAL A 350 2.78 1.40 -4.30
C VAL A 350 3.38 2.62 -3.61
N GLY A 351 4.69 2.55 -3.32
CA GLY A 351 5.43 3.67 -2.71
C GLY A 351 4.92 4.01 -1.31
N SER A 352 4.45 3.00 -0.58
CA SER A 352 3.81 3.17 0.73
C SER A 352 4.82 3.04 1.87
N LYS A 353 4.40 3.38 3.09
CA LYS A 353 5.18 3.15 4.32
C LYS A 353 4.28 2.52 5.38
N PHE A 354 4.67 1.38 5.92
CA PHE A 354 3.99 0.70 7.03
C PHE A 354 4.93 0.64 8.24
N GLU A 355 4.67 1.46 9.24
CA GLU A 355 5.39 1.46 10.51
C GLU A 355 4.52 0.87 11.61
N LEU A 356 4.88 -0.34 12.03
CA LEU A 356 4.21 -1.07 13.09
C LEU A 356 4.57 -0.42 14.43
N GLY A 357 3.57 -0.18 15.28
CA GLY A 357 3.76 0.60 16.51
C GLY A 357 4.69 -0.01 17.54
N ASN A 358 5.06 0.81 18.53
CA ASN A 358 5.85 0.38 19.70
C ASN A 358 5.01 -0.40 20.72
N ILE A 359 3.69 -0.44 20.52
CA ILE A 359 2.75 -1.18 21.36
C ILE A 359 2.73 -2.62 20.87
N PRO A 360 3.06 -3.60 21.73
CA PRO A 360 3.09 -5.00 21.34
C PRO A 360 1.79 -5.44 20.69
N ASN A 361 1.89 -6.22 19.62
CA ASN A 361 0.72 -6.89 19.06
C ASN A 361 0.31 -8.01 20.04
N LEU A 362 -0.81 -7.80 20.74
CA LEU A 362 -1.35 -8.79 21.69
C LEU A 362 -2.13 -9.92 20.99
N SER A 363 -2.38 -9.81 19.69
CA SER A 363 -2.99 -10.87 18.89
C SER A 363 -1.97 -11.88 18.39
N THR A 364 -2.44 -13.06 18.01
CA THR A 364 -1.66 -14.08 17.31
C THR A 364 -1.60 -13.85 15.79
N LYS A 365 -2.19 -12.75 15.31
CA LYS A 365 -2.28 -12.42 13.89
C LYS A 365 -1.05 -11.66 13.41
N SER A 366 -0.66 -11.89 12.16
CA SER A 366 0.38 -11.10 11.52
C SER A 366 -0.07 -9.65 11.28
N PRO A 367 0.79 -8.65 11.52
CA PRO A 367 0.48 -7.24 11.23
C PRO A 367 0.03 -6.96 9.80
N ILE A 368 0.53 -7.74 8.84
CA ILE A 368 0.14 -7.69 7.44
C ILE A 368 -0.34 -9.07 7.01
N VAL A 369 -1.58 -9.16 6.54
CA VAL A 369 -2.19 -10.37 5.99
C VAL A 369 -2.53 -10.15 4.53
N LEU A 370 -1.99 -11.00 3.66
CA LEU A 370 -2.25 -11.06 2.23
C LEU A 370 -3.11 -12.29 1.90
N GLY A 371 -4.29 -12.36 2.53
CA GLY A 371 -5.31 -13.38 2.30
C GLY A 371 -6.18 -13.02 1.09
N GLY A 372 -5.60 -13.09 -0.10
CA GLY A 372 -6.31 -12.87 -1.35
C GLY A 372 -5.45 -13.31 -2.55
N LEU A 373 -5.82 -12.87 -3.75
CA LEU A 373 -5.10 -13.20 -4.99
C LEU A 373 -4.47 -11.97 -5.63
N GLU A 374 -3.35 -12.12 -6.33
CA GLU A 374 -2.83 -11.05 -7.21
C GLU A 374 -2.56 -9.71 -6.48
N ASN A 375 -2.40 -9.72 -5.15
CA ASN A 375 -2.14 -8.49 -4.41
C ASN A 375 -0.66 -8.14 -4.47
N ALA A 376 -0.34 -6.85 -4.56
CA ALA A 376 1.03 -6.40 -4.73
C ALA A 376 1.42 -5.34 -3.69
N ILE A 377 2.57 -5.51 -3.07
CA ILE A 377 3.28 -4.49 -2.29
C ILE A 377 4.55 -4.13 -3.06
N VAL A 378 4.63 -2.90 -3.56
CA VAL A 378 5.69 -2.45 -4.48
C VAL A 378 6.36 -1.19 -3.96
N GLY A 379 7.68 -1.21 -3.83
CA GLY A 379 8.47 -0.02 -3.42
C GLY A 379 8.08 0.51 -2.04
N THR A 380 7.62 -0.36 -1.15
CA THR A 380 7.10 0.01 0.18
C THR A 380 8.18 -0.17 1.24
N GLN A 381 8.22 0.73 2.22
CA GLN A 381 9.01 0.54 3.44
C GLN A 381 8.14 -0.10 4.54
N ILE A 382 8.64 -1.13 5.20
CA ILE A 382 7.98 -1.77 6.35
C ILE A 382 8.93 -1.73 7.56
N THR A 383 8.50 -1.06 8.63
CA THR A 383 9.28 -0.94 9.86
C THR A 383 8.57 -1.67 11.00
N LYS A 384 9.26 -2.58 11.69
CA LYS A 384 8.72 -3.29 12.86
C LYS A 384 9.31 -2.71 14.15
N ASN A 385 8.49 -2.07 14.99
CA ASN A 385 8.95 -1.46 16.24
C ASN A 385 8.67 -2.28 17.51
N THR A 386 8.17 -3.52 17.38
CA THR A 386 7.97 -4.48 18.49
C THR A 386 8.50 -5.88 18.17
N LEU A 387 8.77 -6.67 19.20
CA LEU A 387 9.20 -8.07 19.07
C LEU A 387 8.04 -9.03 19.33
N ASP A 388 7.27 -9.29 18.29
CA ASP A 388 6.17 -10.26 18.35
C ASP A 388 6.62 -11.62 17.79
N ALA A 389 6.07 -12.71 18.34
CA ALA A 389 6.39 -14.09 17.94
C ALA A 389 5.80 -14.50 16.57
N VAL A 390 4.99 -13.63 15.97
CA VAL A 390 4.31 -13.84 14.70
C VAL A 390 5.13 -13.26 13.53
N PRO A 391 5.08 -13.89 12.34
CA PRO A 391 5.62 -13.30 11.11
C PRO A 391 5.01 -11.92 10.85
N VAL A 392 5.81 -10.97 10.36
CA VAL A 392 5.31 -9.63 10.01
C VAL A 392 4.29 -9.70 8.87
N ILE A 393 4.64 -10.43 7.82
CA ILE A 393 3.80 -10.65 6.65
C ILE A 393 3.35 -12.11 6.66
N SER A 394 2.05 -12.32 6.57
CA SER A 394 1.47 -13.62 6.29
C SER A 394 0.77 -13.63 4.93
N ALA A 395 0.98 -14.69 4.16
CA ALA A 395 0.22 -14.99 2.95
C ALA A 395 -0.38 -16.39 3.12
N PRO A 396 -1.49 -16.51 3.87
CA PRO A 396 -2.08 -17.81 4.18
C PRO A 396 -2.48 -18.55 2.91
N GLU A 397 -2.38 -19.89 2.94
CA GLU A 397 -2.91 -20.70 1.85
C GLU A 397 -4.42 -20.54 1.79
N ILE A 398 -4.93 -20.31 0.58
CA ILE A 398 -6.36 -20.17 0.34
C ILE A 398 -6.84 -21.48 -0.28
N ASP A 399 -7.83 -22.11 0.35
CA ASP A 399 -8.43 -23.33 -0.17
C ASP A 399 -9.31 -23.01 -1.40
N TYR A 400 -8.86 -23.47 -2.57
CA TYR A 400 -9.57 -23.34 -3.85
C TYR A 400 -10.23 -24.65 -4.29
N SER A 401 -10.49 -25.58 -3.38
CA SER A 401 -11.15 -26.85 -3.69
C SER A 401 -12.50 -26.66 -4.42
N SER A 402 -13.21 -25.56 -4.15
CA SER A 402 -14.49 -25.20 -4.77
C SER A 402 -14.38 -24.46 -6.11
N SER A 403 -13.19 -23.98 -6.49
CA SER A 403 -12.99 -23.17 -7.71
C SER A 403 -11.80 -23.68 -8.54
N PRO A 404 -11.96 -24.78 -9.30
CA PRO A 404 -10.88 -25.38 -10.09
C PRO A 404 -10.24 -24.45 -11.12
N GLU A 405 -10.98 -23.49 -11.65
CA GLU A 405 -10.48 -22.49 -12.60
C GLU A 405 -9.52 -21.51 -11.94
N LEU A 406 -9.89 -21.00 -10.76
CA LEU A 406 -8.95 -20.25 -9.92
C LEU A 406 -7.79 -21.14 -9.54
N ARG A 407 -8.03 -22.44 -9.25
CA ARG A 407 -7.01 -23.47 -8.96
C ARG A 407 -5.94 -23.62 -10.05
N ALA A 408 -6.34 -23.46 -11.30
CA ALA A 408 -5.46 -23.59 -12.46
C ALA A 408 -4.79 -22.28 -12.90
N SER A 409 -5.24 -21.12 -12.39
CA SER A 409 -4.73 -19.82 -12.82
C SER A 409 -3.27 -19.58 -12.38
N ARG A 410 -2.41 -19.10 -13.29
CA ARG A 410 -1.06 -18.61 -12.93
C ARG A 410 -1.10 -17.30 -12.15
N LYS A 411 -2.23 -16.60 -12.17
CA LYS A 411 -2.45 -15.35 -11.47
C LYS A 411 -2.85 -15.57 -10.00
N ARG A 412 -2.23 -16.51 -9.30
CA ARG A 412 -2.51 -16.72 -7.88
C ARG A 412 -1.58 -15.96 -6.95
N HIS A 413 -0.54 -15.37 -7.52
CA HIS A 413 0.63 -14.99 -6.76
C HIS A 413 0.48 -13.59 -6.21
N ASN A 414 0.59 -13.45 -4.89
CA ASN A 414 0.89 -12.17 -4.28
C ASN A 414 2.32 -11.75 -4.66
N GLN A 415 2.57 -10.44 -4.69
CA GLN A 415 3.84 -9.86 -5.09
C GLN A 415 4.39 -8.92 -4.02
N ILE A 416 5.66 -9.07 -3.68
CA ILE A 416 6.41 -8.19 -2.78
C ILE A 416 7.68 -7.77 -3.54
N ILE A 417 7.70 -6.55 -4.07
CA ILE A 417 8.71 -6.12 -5.04
C ILE A 417 9.37 -4.83 -4.56
N GLY A 418 10.69 -4.81 -4.49
CA GLY A 418 11.41 -3.58 -4.12
C GLY A 418 11.10 -3.10 -2.71
N VAL A 419 10.72 -4.00 -1.79
CA VAL A 419 10.32 -3.65 -0.42
C VAL A 419 11.54 -3.57 0.48
N GLN A 420 11.57 -2.56 1.35
CA GLN A 420 12.58 -2.44 2.40
C GLN A 420 11.96 -2.69 3.77
N CYS A 421 12.31 -3.83 4.36
CA CYS A 421 11.89 -4.28 5.68
C CYS A 421 13.00 -4.00 6.70
N VAL A 422 12.71 -3.18 7.70
CA VAL A 422 13.68 -2.67 8.69
C VAL A 422 13.20 -2.87 10.12
N THR A 423 14.14 -3.13 11.04
CA THR A 423 13.90 -3.16 12.49
C THR A 423 14.77 -2.08 13.15
N PRO A 424 14.18 -1.14 13.94
CA PRO A 424 14.94 -0.05 14.56
C PRO A 424 16.04 -0.53 15.49
N LEU A 425 17.12 0.25 15.58
CA LEU A 425 18.28 -0.01 16.43
C LEU A 425 17.93 -0.26 17.90
N SER A 426 16.89 0.42 18.42
CA SER A 426 16.44 0.27 19.81
C SER A 426 16.07 -1.18 20.13
N LEU A 427 15.39 -1.87 19.21
CA LEU A 427 15.07 -3.29 19.36
C LEU A 427 16.25 -4.22 19.11
N GLN A 428 17.27 -3.77 18.37
CA GLN A 428 18.39 -4.64 18.02
C GLN A 428 19.21 -5.11 19.23
N SER A 429 19.20 -4.31 20.30
CA SER A 429 19.86 -4.60 21.58
C SER A 429 19.29 -5.81 22.34
N SER A 430 18.06 -6.23 22.02
CA SER A 430 17.37 -7.32 22.71
C SER A 430 17.82 -8.73 22.29
N GLY A 431 18.59 -8.84 21.20
CA GLY A 431 19.07 -10.12 20.67
C GLY A 431 18.01 -11.01 20.03
N ARG A 432 16.75 -10.57 19.88
CA ARG A 432 15.70 -11.33 19.19
C ARG A 432 15.51 -10.80 17.78
N GLY A 433 15.74 -11.63 16.76
CA GLY A 433 15.48 -11.22 15.37
C GLY A 433 14.00 -11.24 14.99
N THR A 434 13.69 -10.81 13.76
CA THR A 434 12.34 -10.73 13.22
C THR A 434 12.01 -11.94 12.32
N ALA A 435 10.82 -12.53 12.48
CA ALA A 435 10.20 -13.36 11.46
C ALA A 435 9.50 -12.45 10.45
N TRP A 436 9.95 -12.42 9.20
CA TRP A 436 9.43 -11.48 8.22
C TRP A 436 8.27 -12.04 7.41
N PHE A 437 8.36 -13.30 7.01
CA PHE A 437 7.39 -13.88 6.07
C PHE A 437 6.99 -15.30 6.45
N LYS A 438 5.70 -15.59 6.32
CA LYS A 438 5.17 -16.96 6.30
C LYS A 438 4.04 -17.06 5.28
N GLY A 439 4.07 -18.07 4.41
CA GLY A 439 2.93 -18.28 3.52
C GLY A 439 3.20 -19.09 2.27
N SER A 440 2.23 -19.02 1.35
CA SER A 440 2.25 -19.66 0.04
C SER A 440 1.95 -18.65 -1.08
N ASN A 441 2.05 -19.10 -2.34
CA ASN A 441 1.65 -18.38 -3.55
C ASN A 441 2.15 -16.92 -3.58
N THR A 442 3.43 -16.70 -3.31
CA THR A 442 3.98 -15.34 -3.18
C THR A 442 5.31 -15.22 -3.91
N THR A 443 5.51 -14.12 -4.62
CA THR A 443 6.78 -13.78 -5.27
C THR A 443 7.40 -12.56 -4.57
N ILE A 444 8.58 -12.74 -3.99
CA ILE A 444 9.37 -11.72 -3.30
C ILE A 444 10.62 -11.42 -4.13
N VAL A 445 10.75 -10.21 -4.66
CA VAL A 445 11.84 -9.87 -5.59
C VAL A 445 12.48 -8.54 -5.25
N SER A 446 13.81 -8.45 -5.42
CA SER A 446 14.58 -7.19 -5.30
C SER A 446 14.32 -6.45 -4.00
N SER A 447 14.09 -7.19 -2.91
CA SER A 447 13.68 -6.65 -1.61
C SER A 447 14.81 -6.79 -0.59
N LYS A 448 14.75 -6.02 0.50
CA LYS A 448 15.71 -6.06 1.60
C LYS A 448 15.00 -6.36 2.90
N PHE A 449 15.50 -7.31 3.68
CA PHE A 449 14.98 -7.67 4.99
C PHE A 449 16.08 -7.61 6.03
N GLU A 450 15.92 -6.74 7.02
CA GLU A 450 16.93 -6.53 8.05
C GLU A 450 16.55 -7.22 9.36
N PHE A 451 17.59 -7.53 10.14
CA PHE A 451 17.47 -8.00 11.52
C PHE A 451 16.64 -9.29 11.68
N CYS A 452 16.81 -10.24 10.77
CA CYS A 452 16.12 -11.53 10.76
C CYS A 452 16.55 -12.42 11.93
N GLY A 453 15.66 -13.21 12.55
CA GLY A 453 16.13 -14.24 13.50
C GLY A 453 15.29 -14.74 14.68
N ALA A 454 13.97 -14.58 14.72
CA ALA A 454 13.11 -15.34 15.64
C ALA A 454 12.28 -16.33 14.84
N ILE A 455 12.32 -17.65 15.16
CA ILE A 455 11.66 -18.70 14.33
C ILE A 455 12.28 -18.63 12.90
N PRO A 456 12.10 -19.54 11.91
CA PRO A 456 12.60 -19.23 10.57
C PRO A 456 12.19 -17.83 10.11
N ALA A 457 13.16 -17.03 9.64
CA ALA A 457 12.88 -15.67 9.19
C ALA A 457 11.88 -15.66 8.01
N PHE A 458 11.94 -16.71 7.21
CA PHE A 458 11.05 -17.00 6.10
C PHE A 458 10.55 -18.45 6.19
N ASP A 459 9.25 -18.64 6.38
CA ASP A 459 8.58 -19.94 6.35
C ASP A 459 7.80 -20.10 5.03
N LEU A 460 8.35 -20.91 4.13
CA LEU A 460 7.91 -21.07 2.75
C LEU A 460 7.06 -22.34 2.61
N ALA A 461 5.74 -22.17 2.53
CA ALA A 461 4.80 -23.28 2.47
C ALA A 461 4.68 -23.83 1.04
N GLU A 462 4.10 -23.10 0.08
CA GLU A 462 3.92 -23.64 -1.28
C GLU A 462 4.00 -22.54 -2.33
N ASP A 463 4.60 -22.82 -3.49
CA ASP A 463 4.66 -21.88 -4.63
C ASP A 463 5.19 -20.47 -4.25
N VAL A 464 6.19 -20.43 -3.36
CA VAL A 464 6.85 -19.17 -2.99
C VAL A 464 8.14 -18.99 -3.78
N THR A 465 8.31 -17.85 -4.44
CA THR A 465 9.55 -17.48 -5.13
C THR A 465 10.22 -16.31 -4.42
N ILE A 466 11.50 -16.46 -4.05
CA ILE A 466 12.34 -15.40 -3.51
C ILE A 466 13.50 -15.19 -4.49
N ARG A 467 13.66 -13.97 -5.04
CA ARG A 467 14.73 -13.69 -6.01
C ARG A 467 15.41 -12.35 -5.79
N ASP A 468 16.74 -12.32 -5.90
CA ASP A 468 17.52 -11.07 -5.83
C ASP A 468 17.28 -10.29 -4.53
N VAL A 469 17.07 -11.01 -3.42
CA VAL A 469 16.75 -10.44 -2.11
C VAL A 469 18.01 -10.30 -1.26
N GLN A 470 18.09 -9.24 -0.45
CA GLN A 470 19.12 -9.08 0.57
C GLN A 470 18.53 -9.33 1.96
N ILE A 471 19.17 -10.18 2.76
CA ILE A 471 18.72 -10.57 4.10
C ILE A 471 19.86 -10.33 5.08
N SER A 472 19.66 -9.51 6.12
CA SER A 472 20.63 -9.41 7.22
C SER A 472 20.06 -10.01 8.50
N HIS A 473 20.87 -10.78 9.21
CA HIS A 473 20.50 -11.44 10.46
C HIS A 473 20.87 -10.60 11.68
N ALA A 474 20.12 -10.79 12.77
CA ALA A 474 20.55 -10.41 14.11
C ALA A 474 21.62 -11.41 14.63
N VAL A 475 22.26 -11.10 15.77
CA VAL A 475 23.22 -12.03 16.41
C VAL A 475 22.47 -13.14 17.16
N GLY A 476 22.94 -14.38 17.08
CA GLY A 476 22.46 -15.49 17.92
C GLY A 476 21.18 -16.17 17.43
N THR A 477 20.90 -16.12 16.13
CA THR A 477 19.55 -16.36 15.57
C THR A 477 19.28 -17.77 15.08
N SER A 478 18.00 -18.05 14.84
CA SER A 478 17.41 -19.24 14.19
C SER A 478 17.64 -19.31 12.67
N ALA A 479 16.99 -20.29 12.01
CA ALA A 479 17.18 -20.54 10.59
C ALA A 479 16.74 -19.38 9.68
N THR A 480 17.37 -19.23 8.51
CA THR A 480 16.96 -18.19 7.54
C THR A 480 15.70 -18.59 6.80
N PHE A 481 15.73 -19.75 6.12
CA PHE A 481 14.60 -20.28 5.38
C PHE A 481 14.13 -21.59 6.01
N ARG A 482 12.82 -21.76 6.15
CA ARG A 482 12.19 -23.06 6.35
C ARG A 482 11.34 -23.38 5.14
N LEU A 483 11.59 -24.53 4.51
CA LEU A 483 10.75 -25.09 3.45
C LEU A 483 9.74 -26.01 4.11
N SER A 484 8.52 -25.52 4.34
CA SER A 484 7.43 -26.28 4.98
C SER A 484 6.54 -27.03 3.99
N GLY A 485 6.55 -26.67 2.70
CA GLY A 485 5.91 -27.45 1.64
C GLY A 485 6.69 -27.47 0.32
N SER A 486 6.05 -27.28 -0.83
CA SER A 486 6.59 -27.67 -2.14
C SER A 486 6.63 -26.53 -3.17
N ARG A 487 7.41 -26.72 -4.26
CA ARG A 487 7.54 -25.78 -5.39
C ARG A 487 8.04 -24.38 -5.01
N CYS A 488 8.67 -24.23 -3.86
CA CYS A 488 9.31 -22.99 -3.46
C CYS A 488 10.66 -22.83 -4.17
N THR A 489 10.96 -21.61 -4.59
CA THR A 489 12.18 -21.24 -5.31
C THR A 489 12.91 -20.11 -4.59
N VAL A 490 14.21 -20.23 -4.33
CA VAL A 490 15.06 -19.17 -3.75
C VAL A 490 16.31 -19.00 -4.61
N GLU A 491 16.50 -17.83 -5.22
CA GLU A 491 17.54 -17.58 -6.22
C GLU A 491 18.22 -16.21 -6.11
N GLY A 492 19.54 -16.14 -6.28
CA GLY A 492 20.26 -14.86 -6.30
C GLY A 492 20.19 -14.06 -4.99
N THR A 493 19.80 -14.70 -3.90
CA THR A 493 19.62 -14.06 -2.58
C THR A 493 20.95 -13.94 -1.86
N SER A 494 21.23 -12.78 -1.26
CA SER A 494 22.38 -12.55 -0.38
C SER A 494 21.95 -12.54 1.09
N VAL A 495 22.61 -13.33 1.92
CA VAL A 495 22.35 -13.48 3.36
C VAL A 495 23.58 -13.06 4.15
N PHE A 496 23.42 -12.06 5.01
CA PHE A 496 24.48 -11.46 5.80
C PHE A 496 24.30 -11.85 7.27
N TYR A 497 25.21 -12.70 7.77
CA TYR A 497 25.29 -13.03 9.19
C TYR A 497 26.29 -12.11 9.90
N PRO A 498 25.93 -11.53 11.06
CA PRO A 498 26.86 -10.73 11.84
C PRO A 498 27.99 -11.60 12.40
N SER A 499 29.13 -10.96 12.69
CA SER A 499 30.29 -11.60 13.33
C SER A 499 29.92 -12.05 14.75
N GLY A 500 29.80 -13.36 14.95
CA GLY A 500 29.40 -13.97 16.22
C GLY A 500 28.96 -15.41 16.01
N ALA A 501 28.77 -16.16 17.10
CA ALA A 501 28.26 -17.52 17.03
C ALA A 501 26.76 -17.50 16.66
N ASN A 502 26.44 -17.73 15.39
CA ASN A 502 25.07 -17.99 14.95
C ASN A 502 24.77 -19.48 15.12
N THR A 503 23.60 -19.81 15.64
CA THR A 503 23.21 -21.19 15.96
C THR A 503 22.25 -21.80 14.95
N GLY A 504 21.54 -20.96 14.18
CA GLY A 504 20.57 -21.37 13.17
C GLY A 504 21.18 -21.82 11.84
N ALA A 505 20.44 -22.67 11.12
CA ALA A 505 20.80 -23.12 9.79
C ALA A 505 20.46 -22.09 8.70
N LEU A 506 21.18 -22.06 7.59
CA LEU A 506 20.70 -21.32 6.41
C LEU A 506 19.33 -21.86 5.95
N LEU A 507 19.21 -23.19 5.89
CA LEU A 507 18.01 -23.87 5.41
C LEU A 507 17.52 -24.94 6.39
N GLU A 508 16.25 -24.87 6.73
CA GLU A 508 15.49 -25.95 7.36
C GLU A 508 14.55 -26.57 6.33
N VAL A 509 14.58 -27.90 6.18
CA VAL A 509 13.65 -28.63 5.30
C VAL A 509 12.67 -29.40 6.17
N ALA A 510 11.45 -28.88 6.29
CA ALA A 510 10.34 -29.52 7.01
C ALA A 510 9.32 -30.18 6.07
N ALA A 511 9.46 -29.97 4.76
CA ALA A 511 8.57 -30.50 3.73
C ALA A 511 8.68 -32.03 3.58
N THR A 512 7.60 -32.65 3.07
CA THR A 512 7.52 -34.11 2.87
C THR A 512 8.40 -34.61 1.72
N LEU A 513 8.77 -35.90 1.77
CA LEU A 513 9.44 -36.59 0.67
C LEU A 513 8.59 -36.48 -0.61
N GLY A 514 9.17 -35.93 -1.68
CA GLY A 514 8.48 -35.62 -2.95
C GLY A 514 8.21 -34.13 -3.19
N SER A 515 8.55 -33.28 -2.23
CA SER A 515 8.53 -31.83 -2.42
C SER A 515 9.58 -31.38 -3.45
N ARG A 516 9.21 -30.44 -4.32
CA ARG A 516 10.03 -29.98 -5.47
C ARG A 516 10.55 -28.56 -5.27
N ASN A 517 11.18 -28.28 -4.15
CA ASN A 517 11.76 -26.97 -3.89
C ASN A 517 13.11 -26.81 -4.57
N ARG A 518 13.49 -25.56 -4.87
CA ARG A 518 14.75 -25.19 -5.50
C ARG A 518 15.38 -24.00 -4.78
N VAL A 519 16.55 -24.18 -4.18
CA VAL A 519 17.31 -23.11 -3.54
C VAL A 519 18.69 -23.05 -4.19
N VAL A 520 18.98 -22.03 -4.98
CA VAL A 520 20.18 -21.96 -5.84
C VAL A 520 20.82 -20.58 -5.80
N GLY A 521 22.15 -20.51 -5.69
CA GLY A 521 22.88 -19.24 -5.77
C GLY A 521 22.61 -18.33 -4.58
N VAL A 522 22.42 -18.89 -3.38
CA VAL A 522 22.34 -18.11 -2.15
C VAL A 522 23.75 -17.75 -1.68
N HIS A 523 24.08 -16.46 -1.68
CA HIS A 523 25.36 -15.94 -1.22
C HIS A 523 25.32 -15.71 0.28
N THR A 524 26.28 -16.22 1.03
CA THR A 524 26.37 -15.98 2.48
C THR A 524 27.65 -15.24 2.83
N THR A 525 27.54 -14.16 3.61
CA THR A 525 28.68 -13.55 4.30
C THR A 525 28.57 -13.82 5.80
N GLY A 526 29.70 -14.12 6.46
CA GLY A 526 29.68 -14.68 7.81
C GLY A 526 29.32 -16.17 7.81
N THR A 527 29.21 -16.77 8.99
CA THR A 527 29.02 -18.22 9.12
C THR A 527 27.70 -18.52 9.85
N PRO A 528 26.71 -19.16 9.18
CA PRO A 528 25.57 -19.73 9.90
C PRO A 528 26.01 -20.88 10.81
N GLY A 529 25.16 -21.31 11.74
CA GLY A 529 25.46 -22.46 12.60
C GLY A 529 25.57 -23.77 11.81
N SER A 530 24.77 -23.90 10.75
CA SER A 530 24.90 -24.95 9.73
C SER A 530 24.32 -24.47 8.40
N VAL A 531 24.60 -25.18 7.30
CA VAL A 531 23.95 -24.90 6.02
C VAL A 531 22.54 -25.53 5.96
N LEU A 532 22.38 -26.76 6.47
CA LEU A 532 21.10 -27.46 6.55
C LEU A 532 20.85 -28.02 7.96
N THR A 533 19.57 -28.20 8.33
CA THR A 533 19.17 -28.93 9.55
C THR A 533 18.97 -30.43 9.35
N THR A 534 18.77 -30.90 8.11
CA THR A 534 18.42 -32.29 7.80
C THR A 534 19.50 -33.01 6.98
N SER A 535 19.44 -34.35 6.94
CA SER A 535 20.37 -35.16 6.12
C SER A 535 20.00 -35.09 4.64
N LEU A 536 20.99 -35.21 3.75
CA LEU A 536 20.77 -35.17 2.29
C LEU A 536 19.75 -36.20 1.79
N ASN A 537 19.70 -37.38 2.41
CA ASN A 537 18.78 -38.46 2.01
C ASN A 537 17.32 -38.10 2.25
N SER A 538 17.07 -37.18 3.18
CA SER A 538 15.72 -36.69 3.50
C SER A 538 15.24 -35.57 2.57
N LEU A 539 16.10 -35.06 1.67
CA LEU A 539 15.73 -34.00 0.73
C LEU A 539 14.80 -34.45 -0.39
N GLY A 540 14.67 -35.75 -0.66
CA GLY A 540 13.73 -36.25 -1.67
C GLY A 540 13.92 -35.60 -3.04
N ASP A 541 12.93 -34.82 -3.50
CA ASP A 541 12.91 -34.15 -4.81
C ASP A 541 13.51 -32.73 -4.82
N ASN A 542 13.90 -32.20 -3.67
CA ASN A 542 14.39 -30.83 -3.53
C ASN A 542 15.80 -30.64 -4.14
N ILE A 543 16.08 -29.43 -4.63
CA ILE A 543 17.38 -29.02 -5.19
C ILE A 543 17.97 -27.92 -4.30
N PHE A 544 19.22 -28.09 -3.85
CA PHE A 544 19.94 -27.13 -3.02
C PHE A 544 21.35 -26.87 -3.55
N ARG A 545 21.67 -25.60 -3.85
CA ARG A 545 22.98 -25.12 -4.36
C ARG A 545 23.31 -23.76 -3.73
N PRO A 546 24.00 -23.68 -2.58
CA PRO A 546 24.50 -22.41 -2.08
C PRO A 546 25.55 -21.84 -3.06
N PHE A 547 25.77 -20.52 -3.06
CA PHE A 547 26.73 -19.89 -3.96
C PHE A 547 28.17 -20.18 -3.51
N GLY A 548 29.05 -20.46 -4.48
CA GLY A 548 30.46 -20.82 -4.28
C GLY A 548 30.72 -22.33 -4.28
N GLU A 549 31.96 -22.75 -4.04
CA GLU A 549 32.37 -24.15 -3.84
C GLU A 549 31.84 -24.72 -2.51
N SER A 550 30.65 -24.32 -2.10
CA SER A 550 30.11 -24.55 -0.77
C SER A 550 29.67 -26.01 -0.65
N SER A 551 30.52 -26.75 0.06
CA SER A 551 30.28 -28.09 0.58
C SER A 551 28.87 -28.26 1.12
N ILE A 552 28.10 -29.18 0.54
CA ILE A 552 26.88 -29.66 1.17
C ILE A 552 27.30 -30.59 2.33
N ALA A 553 27.39 -30.05 3.53
CA ALA A 553 27.69 -30.82 4.74
C ALA A 553 26.51 -31.78 5.03
N SER A 554 26.73 -33.09 4.92
CA SER A 554 25.75 -34.06 5.41
C SER A 554 25.81 -34.15 6.94
N ALA A 555 24.71 -34.55 7.56
CA ALA A 555 24.69 -34.95 8.96
C ALA A 555 25.49 -36.24 9.20
N THR A 556 25.73 -36.50 10.48
CA THR A 556 26.76 -37.29 11.18
C THR A 556 26.92 -38.78 10.85
N ASP A 557 26.15 -39.35 9.91
CA ASP A 557 26.24 -40.75 9.52
C ASP A 557 26.03 -40.93 8.02
N VAL A 558 27.13 -41.06 7.26
CA VAL A 558 27.09 -41.49 5.84
C VAL A 558 26.92 -43.02 5.81
N THR A 559 25.87 -43.55 6.40
CA THR A 559 25.46 -44.96 6.24
C THR A 559 24.52 -45.15 5.04
N ALA A 560 24.26 -44.09 4.25
CA ALA A 560 23.36 -44.15 3.12
C ALA A 560 24.07 -44.49 1.80
N ALA A 561 23.57 -45.54 1.15
CA ALA A 561 24.07 -46.07 -0.11
C ALA A 561 24.05 -45.09 -1.31
N ASN A 562 23.35 -43.96 -1.22
CA ASN A 562 23.14 -43.06 -2.35
C ASN A 562 23.35 -41.59 -1.96
N VAL A 563 24.22 -40.89 -2.67
CA VAL A 563 24.40 -39.43 -2.54
C VAL A 563 23.63 -38.74 -3.67
N GLN A 564 22.89 -37.66 -3.40
CA GLN A 564 22.25 -36.90 -4.46
C GLN A 564 23.24 -35.90 -5.06
N VAL A 565 23.41 -35.95 -6.38
CA VAL A 565 24.19 -35.01 -7.18
C VAL A 565 23.27 -34.18 -8.03
N ASP A 566 23.65 -32.93 -8.18
CA ASP A 566 22.89 -31.96 -8.94
C ASP A 566 22.82 -32.31 -10.45
N VAL A 567 21.89 -31.74 -11.23
CA VAL A 567 21.64 -32.14 -12.63
C VAL A 567 22.44 -31.28 -13.65
N PHE A 568 23.30 -30.36 -13.22
CA PHE A 568 23.95 -29.41 -14.14
C PHE A 568 25.40 -29.05 -13.75
N GLY A 569 26.35 -29.25 -14.68
CA GLY A 569 27.70 -28.68 -14.64
C GLY A 569 28.77 -29.45 -13.86
N ARG A 570 29.63 -28.72 -13.12
CA ARG A 570 30.62 -29.27 -12.17
C ARG A 570 30.01 -29.21 -10.77
N SER A 571 29.88 -30.35 -10.10
CA SER A 571 29.36 -30.45 -8.73
C SER A 571 30.50 -30.68 -7.75
N PHE A 572 30.46 -30.01 -6.60
CA PHE A 572 31.37 -30.23 -5.48
C PHE A 572 30.58 -30.77 -4.28
N ILE A 573 31.03 -31.89 -3.71
CA ILE A 573 30.46 -32.47 -2.50
C ILE A 573 31.59 -32.54 -1.47
N SER A 574 31.39 -31.98 -0.28
CA SER A 574 32.29 -32.26 0.85
C SER A 574 31.52 -32.96 1.95
N LEU A 575 32.00 -34.13 2.34
CA LEU A 575 31.51 -34.84 3.52
C LEU A 575 31.94 -34.07 4.79
N PRO A 576 31.11 -34.02 5.84
CA PRO A 576 31.36 -33.22 7.05
C PRO A 576 32.61 -33.68 7.80
N SER A 577 33.21 -32.81 8.62
CA SER A 577 34.35 -33.19 9.48
C SER A 577 33.97 -33.93 10.77
N ALA A 578 32.70 -33.87 11.19
CA ALA A 578 32.25 -34.26 12.52
C ALA A 578 31.76 -35.72 12.68
N GLY A 579 31.95 -36.59 11.68
CA GLY A 579 31.60 -38.02 11.78
C GLY A 579 32.79 -38.90 12.14
N SER A 580 32.65 -39.76 13.16
CA SER A 580 33.65 -40.79 13.52
C SER A 580 33.45 -42.12 12.79
N GLY A 581 32.30 -42.33 12.15
CA GLY A 581 31.98 -43.55 11.40
C GLY A 581 32.39 -43.46 9.93
N GLY A 582 33.25 -44.36 9.47
CA GLY A 582 33.51 -44.55 8.04
C GLY A 582 32.25 -45.08 7.33
N GLY A 583 31.83 -44.40 6.27
CA GLY A 583 30.65 -44.73 5.47
C GLY A 583 30.96 -45.45 4.17
N SER A 584 29.91 -45.85 3.42
CA SER A 584 30.07 -46.30 2.03
C SER A 584 29.06 -45.67 1.09
N ILE A 585 29.52 -45.23 -0.09
CA ILE A 585 28.70 -44.63 -1.15
C ILE A 585 28.64 -45.59 -2.33
N ALA A 586 27.44 -45.98 -2.78
CA ALA A 586 27.23 -46.93 -3.88
C ALA A 586 26.61 -46.32 -5.14
N ASP A 587 26.02 -45.11 -5.05
CA ASP A 587 25.51 -44.35 -6.18
C ASP A 587 25.60 -42.83 -5.94
N PHE A 588 25.75 -42.07 -7.02
CA PHE A 588 25.46 -40.64 -7.06
C PHE A 588 24.20 -40.40 -7.92
N THR A 589 23.05 -40.27 -7.27
CA THR A 589 21.74 -40.16 -7.92
C THR A 589 21.49 -38.78 -8.54
N ARG A 590 20.66 -38.70 -9.59
CA ARG A 590 20.21 -37.47 -10.31
C ARG A 590 21.19 -36.75 -11.24
N GLY A 591 22.45 -37.14 -11.33
CA GLY A 591 23.33 -36.48 -12.30
C GLY A 591 22.93 -36.71 -13.77
N CYS A 592 23.37 -35.80 -14.64
CA CYS A 592 23.18 -35.89 -16.08
C CYS A 592 24.45 -36.37 -16.80
N ASN A 593 24.34 -36.96 -17.99
CA ASN A 593 25.51 -37.32 -18.78
C ASN A 593 26.36 -36.07 -19.10
N GLY A 594 27.68 -36.23 -19.08
CA GLY A 594 28.67 -35.16 -19.24
C GLY A 594 28.98 -34.37 -17.96
N GLN A 595 28.27 -34.62 -16.87
CA GLN A 595 28.50 -33.93 -15.61
C GLN A 595 29.79 -34.39 -14.91
N THR A 596 30.52 -33.46 -14.30
CA THR A 596 31.67 -33.78 -13.44
C THR A 596 31.30 -33.58 -11.97
N LEU A 597 31.70 -34.52 -11.11
CA LEU A 597 31.56 -34.46 -9.66
C LEU A 597 32.94 -34.48 -9.01
N PHE A 598 33.21 -33.54 -8.11
CA PHE A 598 34.36 -33.55 -7.22
C PHE A 598 33.88 -33.81 -5.80
N MET A 599 34.37 -34.88 -5.18
CA MET A 599 34.07 -35.21 -3.79
C MET A 599 35.30 -34.96 -2.92
N ARG A 600 35.11 -34.31 -1.77
CA ARG A 600 36.10 -34.15 -0.69
C ARG A 600 35.58 -34.86 0.57
N ASN A 601 36.39 -35.73 1.15
CA ASN A 601 36.05 -36.38 2.41
C ASN A 601 36.57 -35.53 3.58
N GLY A 602 35.69 -34.76 4.22
CA GLY A 602 36.04 -33.98 5.41
C GLY A 602 36.11 -34.80 6.69
N THR A 603 35.55 -36.02 6.77
CA THR A 603 35.47 -36.80 8.01
C THR A 603 36.86 -37.23 8.48
N ALA A 604 37.05 -37.48 9.77
CA ALA A 604 38.30 -38.06 10.27
C ALA A 604 38.53 -39.49 9.73
N ALA A 605 37.45 -40.26 9.54
CA ALA A 605 37.49 -41.62 9.00
C ALA A 605 37.51 -41.61 7.45
N ALA A 606 37.99 -42.71 6.86
CA ALA A 606 37.88 -42.92 5.41
C ALA A 606 36.44 -43.27 5.00
N VAL A 607 36.04 -42.85 3.80
CA VAL A 607 34.75 -43.23 3.19
C VAL A 607 34.99 -44.14 2.00
N THR A 608 34.28 -45.27 1.95
CA THR A 608 34.44 -46.26 0.88
C THR A 608 33.48 -45.98 -0.28
N ILE A 609 34.00 -45.72 -1.47
CA ILE A 609 33.19 -45.71 -2.70
C ILE A 609 33.11 -47.13 -3.22
N LYS A 610 31.89 -47.62 -3.45
CA LYS A 610 31.64 -48.98 -3.94
C LYS A 610 31.78 -49.05 -5.45
N HIS A 611 32.59 -49.98 -5.94
CA HIS A 611 32.61 -50.31 -7.36
C HIS A 611 31.32 -51.07 -7.71
N SER A 612 30.55 -50.57 -8.66
CA SER A 612 29.21 -51.09 -8.96
C SER A 612 28.80 -50.86 -10.42
N THR A 613 27.56 -51.22 -10.75
CA THR A 613 26.94 -50.87 -12.04
C THR A 613 26.61 -49.38 -12.16
N LYS A 614 26.65 -48.63 -11.05
CA LYS A 614 26.37 -47.19 -10.99
C LYS A 614 27.64 -46.34 -10.88
N ILE A 615 28.69 -46.88 -10.26
CA ILE A 615 29.99 -46.22 -10.12
C ILE A 615 31.10 -47.17 -10.59
N ARG A 616 31.88 -46.74 -11.57
CA ARG A 616 33.06 -47.44 -12.10
C ARG A 616 34.33 -46.74 -11.63
N LEU A 617 35.03 -47.41 -10.73
CA LEU A 617 36.31 -46.99 -10.18
C LEU A 617 37.48 -47.51 -11.03
N LYS A 618 38.57 -46.74 -11.12
CA LYS A 618 39.76 -47.04 -11.94
C LYS A 618 40.41 -48.36 -11.54
N SER A 619 40.38 -48.68 -10.24
CA SER A 619 40.95 -49.91 -9.68
C SER A 619 40.13 -51.18 -10.01
N GLY A 620 38.86 -51.02 -10.43
CA GLY A 620 37.93 -52.15 -10.54
C GLY A 620 37.42 -52.70 -9.20
N ALA A 621 37.78 -52.09 -8.08
CA ALA A 621 37.39 -52.48 -6.73
C ALA A 621 36.93 -51.27 -5.91
N ASP A 622 36.33 -51.51 -4.75
CA ASP A 622 35.97 -50.44 -3.80
C ASP A 622 37.20 -49.58 -3.45
N VAL A 623 37.02 -48.26 -3.39
CA VAL A 623 38.10 -47.29 -3.10
C VAL A 623 37.80 -46.57 -1.80
N ALA A 624 38.74 -46.59 -0.86
CA ALA A 624 38.67 -45.78 0.34
C ALA A 624 39.21 -44.36 0.05
N VAL A 625 38.36 -43.35 0.18
CA VAL A 625 38.74 -41.94 0.12
C VAL A 625 39.22 -41.53 1.52
N PRO A 626 40.51 -41.20 1.70
CA PRO A 626 41.06 -40.89 3.02
C PRO A 626 40.29 -39.76 3.72
N GLY A 627 40.19 -39.85 5.04
CA GLY A 627 39.65 -38.77 5.87
C GLY A 627 40.56 -37.53 5.87
N GLY A 628 40.09 -36.44 6.50
CA GLY A 628 40.89 -35.23 6.70
C GLY A 628 41.10 -34.39 5.43
N GLY A 629 40.22 -34.53 4.44
CA GLY A 629 40.22 -33.74 3.20
C GLY A 629 40.63 -34.50 1.94
N GLY A 630 40.67 -35.83 1.95
CA GLY A 630 40.94 -36.63 0.74
C GLY A 630 39.93 -36.33 -0.36
N THR A 631 40.34 -36.41 -1.63
CA THR A 631 39.47 -36.06 -2.77
C THR A 631 39.39 -37.16 -3.80
N ILE A 632 38.27 -37.22 -4.53
CA ILE A 632 38.07 -38.09 -5.69
C ILE A 632 37.14 -37.37 -6.67
N ALA A 633 37.29 -37.61 -7.97
CA ALA A 633 36.49 -36.99 -9.01
C ALA A 633 35.84 -38.03 -9.92
N PHE A 634 34.66 -37.69 -10.45
CA PHE A 634 33.89 -38.54 -11.33
C PHE A 634 33.34 -37.76 -12.52
N VAL A 635 33.10 -38.44 -13.64
CA VAL A 635 32.29 -37.95 -14.76
C VAL A 635 31.15 -38.92 -15.01
N ARG A 636 29.93 -38.41 -15.25
CA ARG A 636 28.80 -39.26 -15.60
C ARG A 636 28.73 -39.47 -17.12
N MET A 637 28.70 -40.72 -17.56
CA MET A 637 28.51 -41.09 -18.96
C MET A 637 27.52 -42.25 -19.03
N ASP A 638 26.54 -42.17 -19.92
CA ASP A 638 25.50 -43.20 -20.13
C ASP A 638 24.83 -43.69 -18.83
N GLY A 639 24.57 -42.76 -17.90
CA GLY A 639 23.93 -43.04 -16.63
C GLY A 639 24.83 -43.67 -15.56
N ILE A 640 26.13 -43.83 -15.81
CA ILE A 640 27.14 -44.41 -14.93
C ILE A 640 28.18 -43.35 -14.56
N TRP A 641 28.65 -43.33 -13.31
CA TRP A 641 29.75 -42.48 -12.87
C TRP A 641 31.09 -43.18 -13.06
N TYR A 642 32.03 -42.53 -13.74
CA TYR A 642 33.38 -43.02 -13.95
C TYR A 642 34.35 -42.16 -13.17
N GLU A 643 35.21 -42.77 -12.35
CA GLU A 643 36.31 -42.05 -11.70
C GLU A 643 37.25 -41.44 -12.75
N THR A 644 37.49 -40.13 -12.65
CA THR A 644 38.32 -39.36 -13.60
C THR A 644 39.74 -39.14 -13.13
#